data_AF-F9YVD9-F1
#
_entry.id   AF-F9YVD9-F1
#
_cell.length_a   1.000
_cell.length_b   1.000
_cell.length_c   1.000
_cell.angle_alpha   90.00
_cell.angle_beta   90.00
_cell.angle_gamma   90.00
#
_symmetry.space_group_name_H-M   'P 1'
#
loop_
_entity.id
_entity.type
_entity.pdbx_description
1 polymer ?
#
loop_
_entity_poly.entity_id
_entity_poly.type
_entity_poly.pdbx_seq_one_letter_code
_entity_poly.pdbx_strand_id
1 'polypeptide(L)'
;MKLKFSIPFLMLGLLLGTPKANAQLFKSKKKKAQIEAEAKKKAEAAKPKGFDAIIPKSAKTTQGLFTIHKVNDKYFYQIPDSLLGKEMLMVTRISKTATGIGFGGEEANNQVIRWEKKDKKILVRMVSHSIIANDSLPIYEAVINSNVEPILASFDIKTRGKDSISSVIEVNELFEKDTKPFGLSERYRKQYKIGGIDTKRSFIERIKTFPKNIEVRSIKTYNASEPPAYTSRIAGIITVEINNSMILLPENPMKRRYFDERVGWFTTSQTDYGLPVQRTKSVTYLDRWRLEVKDEDIEKFKRGELVEPKKPIVYYIDRATPKEWAPYIKQGIEDWQKAFEAAGFKNAIIAKDPPTKEEDPDWDPDDMRYSVVRYLASPIPNANGPHISDPRTGEILNANINWYHNVMTLLRNWFFVQTAAINPDAQKPEFKTEIMGRLIRFVSSHEVGHTLGLPHNMGSSHAYPVDSLRSASFTKKHGTAPSIMDYARFNYIAQPEDKGVALMPEIGIYDKYAIAWGYRPILDKSAEEEKETLNQWILKHAGDPLYRFGHQQAGHIVDPSSQSEDLGDDAMKASAYGIANLKRIVPNLIKWTTKEGETYEDLKSLYGQVLGQYRLYIGHVSANVGGVYEYYKTADQSGEVYVYVPKDIQKRAVQFLNKEVFKTPSWLIDNAIIKRIEYAGTLERIKNTQAIGLSHLLDIARLHRVIENEALNGDKAYKITELMSDIRKGVWTELTTGAKIDAYRRNLQRSHVEILGKILLETKALPPAPPSPYFKGTNANAHTSDIKAAVRAELSQIRTMARSASSADAMTQNHLKDIVARIDKLFETK
;
A
#
# COMPACT_ATOMS: atom_id res chain seq x y z
N MET A 1 25.83 23.92 44.89
CA MET A 1 25.81 24.05 46.37
C MET A 1 26.64 22.90 46.95
N LYS A 2 27.52 23.21 47.93
CA LYS A 2 28.49 22.33 48.63
C LYS A 2 27.84 21.00 49.12
N LEU A 3 28.52 19.86 49.24
CA LEU A 3 29.55 19.55 50.26
C LEU A 3 30.31 18.22 49.98
N LYS A 4 31.49 18.13 50.61
CA LYS A 4 32.54 17.07 50.63
C LYS A 4 32.36 16.01 51.73
N PHE A 5 33.27 15.00 51.73
CA PHE A 5 33.89 14.18 52.82
C PHE A 5 33.81 12.66 52.50
N SER A 6 34.84 11.80 52.36
CA SER A 6 36.20 11.55 52.91
C SER A 6 36.30 10.64 54.17
N ILE A 7 36.78 9.38 53.97
CA ILE A 7 37.88 8.66 54.72
C ILE A 7 37.52 8.04 56.13
N PRO A 8 38.15 6.96 56.72
CA PRO A 8 38.75 5.67 56.24
C PRO A 8 38.77 4.43 57.25
N PHE A 9 39.42 3.31 56.84
CA PHE A 9 40.38 2.40 57.56
C PHE A 9 39.99 1.25 58.56
N LEU A 10 40.87 0.21 58.52
CA LEU A 10 41.29 -0.83 59.53
C LEU A 10 40.38 -2.10 59.66
N MET A 11 40.83 -3.35 59.87
CA MET A 11 42.16 -3.96 60.12
C MET A 11 42.15 -5.50 59.86
N LEU A 12 43.38 -6.03 59.85
CA LEU A 12 43.98 -7.36 59.71
C LEU A 12 43.56 -8.44 60.74
N GLY A 13 43.75 -9.73 60.38
CA GLY A 13 43.82 -10.86 61.33
C GLY A 13 44.49 -12.10 60.72
N LEU A 14 45.74 -12.36 61.12
CA LEU A 14 46.56 -13.56 60.83
C LEU A 14 46.38 -14.62 61.92
N LEU A 15 46.60 -15.92 61.63
CA LEU A 15 47.56 -16.83 62.32
C LEU A 15 47.39 -18.34 61.98
N LEU A 16 48.45 -18.92 61.40
CA LEU A 16 49.18 -20.21 61.62
C LEU A 16 48.48 -21.59 61.73
N GLY A 17 49.08 -22.60 61.06
CA GLY A 17 49.15 -23.98 61.62
C GLY A 17 49.28 -25.21 60.68
N THR A 18 50.51 -25.53 60.28
CA THR A 18 51.18 -26.87 60.07
C THR A 18 50.67 -27.98 59.09
N PRO A 19 51.58 -28.86 58.59
CA PRO A 19 51.32 -29.79 57.48
C PRO A 19 51.24 -31.27 57.91
N LYS A 20 50.39 -32.09 57.25
CA LYS A 20 50.61 -33.55 57.15
C LYS A 20 50.18 -34.08 55.78
N ALA A 21 51.19 -34.45 54.99
CA ALA A 21 51.09 -35.30 53.82
C ALA A 21 50.70 -36.74 54.22
N ASN A 22 50.22 -37.50 53.22
CA ASN A 22 49.89 -38.95 53.22
C ASN A 22 48.40 -39.36 53.19
N ALA A 23 47.58 -38.71 52.36
CA ALA A 23 46.27 -39.27 51.95
C ALA A 23 45.94 -39.13 50.44
N GLN A 24 46.88 -38.69 49.59
CA GLN A 24 46.60 -38.32 48.18
C GLN A 24 46.72 -39.46 47.15
N LEU A 25 47.20 -40.65 47.52
CA LEU A 25 47.46 -41.71 46.53
C LEU A 25 46.23 -42.53 46.09
N PHE A 26 45.14 -42.55 46.87
CA PHE A 26 43.92 -43.29 46.50
C PHE A 26 42.78 -42.43 45.92
N LYS A 27 42.83 -41.10 46.06
CA LYS A 27 41.86 -40.18 45.42
C LYS A 27 42.23 -39.84 43.96
N SER A 28 43.49 -39.98 43.54
CA SER A 28 43.91 -39.63 42.18
C SER A 28 43.48 -40.67 41.14
N LYS A 29 43.46 -41.98 41.47
CA LYS A 29 43.00 -43.04 40.54
C LYS A 29 41.50 -42.97 40.24
N LYS A 30 40.65 -42.65 41.23
CA LYS A 30 39.19 -42.50 41.03
C LYS A 30 38.86 -41.24 40.22
N LYS A 31 39.57 -40.13 40.46
CA LYS A 31 39.38 -38.87 39.72
C LYS A 31 39.90 -38.97 38.29
N LYS A 32 41.00 -39.70 38.04
CA LYS A 32 41.55 -39.93 36.69
C LYS A 32 40.66 -40.87 35.85
N ALA A 33 40.10 -41.92 36.46
CA ALA A 33 39.13 -42.80 35.80
C ALA A 33 37.79 -42.11 35.48
N GLN A 34 37.34 -41.17 36.32
CA GLN A 34 36.13 -40.38 36.10
C GLN A 34 36.34 -39.31 35.01
N ILE A 35 37.51 -38.69 34.95
CA ILE A 35 37.90 -37.75 33.89
C ILE A 35 38.12 -38.48 32.56
N GLU A 36 38.70 -39.69 32.56
CA GLU A 36 38.84 -40.52 31.35
C GLU A 36 37.49 -41.09 30.86
N ALA A 37 36.55 -41.39 31.76
CA ALA A 37 35.19 -41.81 31.42
C ALA A 37 34.32 -40.65 30.89
N GLU A 38 34.45 -39.44 31.45
CA GLU A 38 33.82 -38.23 30.89
C GLU A 38 34.48 -37.78 29.58
N ALA A 39 35.79 -37.95 29.44
CA ALA A 39 36.50 -37.72 28.18
C ALA A 39 36.13 -38.76 27.11
N LYS A 40 35.93 -40.04 27.46
CA LYS A 40 35.38 -41.06 26.56
C LYS A 40 33.92 -40.79 26.18
N LYS A 41 33.07 -40.35 27.11
CA LYS A 41 31.69 -39.92 26.81
C LYS A 41 31.64 -38.67 25.91
N LYS A 42 32.55 -37.70 26.10
CA LYS A 42 32.71 -36.54 25.21
C LYS A 42 33.31 -36.93 23.85
N ALA A 43 34.20 -37.91 23.80
CA ALA A 43 34.81 -38.41 22.57
C ALA A 43 33.86 -39.32 21.75
N GLU A 44 32.99 -40.10 22.41
CA GLU A 44 31.89 -40.83 21.75
C GLU A 44 30.78 -39.90 21.26
N ALA A 45 30.48 -38.82 21.99
CA ALA A 45 29.57 -37.77 21.53
C ALA A 45 30.14 -36.93 20.36
N ALA A 46 31.44 -37.04 20.07
CA ALA A 46 32.13 -36.31 19.01
C ALA A 46 32.27 -37.10 17.69
N LYS A 47 31.88 -38.38 17.63
CA LYS A 47 31.75 -39.11 16.37
C LYS A 47 30.41 -38.73 15.71
N PRO A 48 30.38 -38.39 14.40
CA PRO A 48 29.12 -38.16 13.70
C PRO A 48 28.22 -39.38 13.88
N LYS A 49 27.01 -39.18 14.43
CA LYS A 49 26.01 -40.24 14.45
C LYS A 49 25.69 -40.60 12.99
N GLY A 50 25.66 -41.89 12.68
CA GLY A 50 25.30 -42.35 11.33
C GLY A 50 23.92 -41.83 10.92
N PHE A 51 23.68 -41.66 9.63
CA PHE A 51 22.46 -41.02 9.11
C PHE A 51 21.18 -41.61 9.74
N ASP A 52 21.07 -42.94 9.79
CA ASP A 52 19.90 -43.64 10.31
C ASP A 52 19.68 -43.45 11.83
N ALA A 53 20.71 -43.01 12.57
CA ALA A 53 20.59 -42.69 14.00
C ALA A 53 20.00 -41.29 14.24
N ILE A 54 20.10 -40.38 13.27
CA ILE A 54 19.47 -39.05 13.32
C ILE A 54 18.12 -39.09 12.60
N ILE A 55 18.06 -39.73 11.43
CA ILE A 55 16.90 -39.86 10.57
C ILE A 55 16.51 -41.35 10.51
N PRO A 56 15.74 -41.85 11.48
CA PRO A 56 15.30 -43.25 11.49
C PRO A 56 14.35 -43.54 10.31
N LYS A 57 14.15 -44.82 9.98
CA LYS A 57 13.22 -45.24 8.91
C LYS A 57 11.76 -44.79 9.14
N SER A 58 11.39 -44.48 10.37
CA SER A 58 10.07 -43.93 10.73
C SER A 58 9.92 -42.43 10.43
N ALA A 59 10.98 -41.74 10.00
CA ALA A 59 10.94 -40.33 9.66
C ALA A 59 10.04 -40.08 8.45
N LYS A 60 9.15 -39.10 8.55
CA LYS A 60 8.38 -38.63 7.38
C LYS A 60 9.30 -37.76 6.52
N THR A 61 9.57 -38.19 5.29
CA THR A 61 10.52 -37.52 4.40
C THR A 61 9.80 -37.00 3.17
N THR A 62 10.08 -35.74 2.81
CA THR A 62 9.55 -35.10 1.59
C THR A 62 10.72 -34.50 0.83
N GLN A 63 10.79 -34.76 -0.48
CA GLN A 63 11.82 -34.24 -1.37
C GLN A 63 11.35 -32.96 -2.07
N GLY A 64 12.28 -32.04 -2.30
CA GLY A 64 12.04 -30.75 -2.94
C GLY A 64 13.35 -29.98 -3.01
N LEU A 65 13.31 -28.65 -2.85
CA LEU A 65 14.51 -27.80 -2.83
C LEU A 65 15.53 -28.32 -1.81
N PHE A 66 15.09 -28.52 -0.57
CA PHE A 66 15.81 -29.33 0.42
C PHE A 66 14.96 -30.54 0.76
N THR A 67 15.61 -31.66 1.08
CA THR A 67 14.88 -32.79 1.62
C THR A 67 14.52 -32.49 3.08
N ILE A 68 13.24 -32.61 3.41
CA ILE A 68 12.71 -32.35 4.75
C ILE A 68 12.45 -33.67 5.44
N HIS A 69 13.02 -33.87 6.62
CA HIS A 69 12.71 -35.01 7.48
C HIS A 69 12.00 -34.54 8.74
N LYS A 70 10.86 -35.13 9.06
CA LYS A 70 10.18 -34.97 10.34
C LYS A 70 10.37 -36.23 11.19
N VAL A 71 11.00 -36.06 12.35
CA VAL A 71 11.21 -37.11 13.35
C VAL A 71 10.54 -36.65 14.64
N ASN A 72 9.40 -37.25 14.98
CA ASN A 72 8.51 -36.75 16.02
C ASN A 72 8.16 -35.26 15.77
N ASP A 73 8.50 -34.37 16.69
CA ASP A 73 8.27 -32.91 16.59
C ASP A 73 9.46 -32.13 16.03
N LYS A 74 10.55 -32.82 15.67
CA LYS A 74 11.76 -32.21 15.12
C LYS A 74 11.75 -32.22 13.60
N TYR A 75 12.12 -31.08 13.02
CA TYR A 75 12.32 -30.91 11.59
C TYR A 75 13.82 -30.80 11.28
N PHE A 76 14.23 -31.57 10.28
CA PHE A 76 15.59 -31.56 9.76
C PHE A 76 15.59 -31.17 8.29
N TYR A 77 16.50 -30.27 7.92
CA TYR A 77 16.82 -29.99 6.53
C TYR A 77 18.04 -30.82 6.14
N GLN A 78 17.91 -31.64 5.10
CA GLN A 78 19.02 -32.21 4.37
C GLN A 78 19.28 -31.31 3.16
N ILE A 79 20.34 -30.51 3.26
CA ILE A 79 20.73 -29.49 2.28
C ILE A 79 21.74 -30.10 1.31
N PRO A 80 21.43 -30.18 0.00
CA PRO A 80 22.41 -30.55 -1.01
C PRO A 80 23.60 -29.59 -1.02
N ASP A 81 24.82 -30.12 -1.09
CA ASP A 81 26.02 -29.27 -1.09
C ASP A 81 26.05 -28.32 -2.32
N SER A 82 25.36 -28.68 -3.42
CA SER A 82 25.20 -27.85 -4.63
C SER A 82 24.31 -26.62 -4.45
N LEU A 83 23.52 -26.55 -3.37
CA LEU A 83 22.69 -25.40 -3.03
C LEU A 83 23.33 -24.50 -1.95
N LEU A 84 24.42 -24.95 -1.32
CA LEU A 84 25.19 -24.10 -0.43
C LEU A 84 25.84 -22.97 -1.24
N GLY A 85 25.79 -21.76 -0.70
CA GLY A 85 26.28 -20.57 -1.39
C GLY A 85 25.29 -19.96 -2.39
N LYS A 86 24.20 -20.66 -2.76
CA LYS A 86 23.15 -20.08 -3.60
C LYS A 86 22.27 -19.13 -2.78
N GLU A 87 21.90 -18.02 -3.39
CA GLU A 87 21.03 -17.01 -2.78
C GLU A 87 19.56 -17.42 -2.89
N MET A 88 18.81 -17.18 -1.82
CA MET A 88 17.41 -17.49 -1.72
C MET A 88 16.68 -16.28 -1.12
N LEU A 89 15.54 -15.91 -1.70
CA LEU A 89 14.69 -14.86 -1.15
C LEU A 89 13.76 -15.45 -0.08
N MET A 90 13.89 -14.99 1.15
CA MET A 90 12.93 -15.29 2.21
C MET A 90 11.85 -14.22 2.24
N VAL A 91 10.60 -14.61 2.01
CA VAL A 91 9.43 -13.73 2.13
C VAL A 91 8.56 -14.19 3.30
N THR A 92 8.30 -13.29 4.23
CA THR A 92 7.53 -13.54 5.44
C THR A 92 6.17 -12.89 5.32
N ARG A 93 5.10 -13.66 5.49
CA ARG A 93 3.71 -13.20 5.39
C ARG A 93 2.91 -13.53 6.64
N ILE A 94 1.95 -12.68 6.99
CA ILE A 94 0.95 -12.99 8.00
C ILE A 94 -0.14 -13.82 7.32
N SER A 95 -0.18 -15.14 7.55
CA SER A 95 -1.17 -16.02 6.90
C SER A 95 -2.52 -15.99 7.61
N LYS A 96 -2.52 -15.89 8.94
CA LYS A 96 -3.71 -15.62 9.77
C LYS A 96 -3.34 -14.64 10.86
N THR A 97 -4.25 -13.70 11.11
CA THR A 97 -3.98 -12.59 12.01
C THR A 97 -4.99 -12.49 13.15
N ALA A 98 -4.54 -11.89 14.25
CA ALA A 98 -5.43 -11.39 15.30
C ALA A 98 -6.14 -10.11 14.82
N THR A 99 -7.36 -9.87 15.30
CA THR A 99 -8.15 -8.69 14.92
C THR A 99 -7.35 -7.39 15.08
N GLY A 100 -7.24 -6.62 13.99
CA GLY A 100 -6.58 -5.31 13.98
C GLY A 100 -5.07 -5.33 13.73
N ILE A 101 -4.48 -6.48 13.38
CA ILE A 101 -3.08 -6.57 12.89
C ILE A 101 -3.12 -7.00 11.44
N GLY A 102 -2.86 -6.10 10.49
CA GLY A 102 -2.74 -6.47 9.08
C GLY A 102 -3.91 -7.32 8.54
N PHE A 103 -3.64 -8.12 7.50
CA PHE A 103 -4.60 -9.09 6.97
C PHE A 103 -3.92 -10.36 6.45
N GLY A 104 -4.69 -11.44 6.34
CA GLY A 104 -4.19 -12.72 5.80
C GLY A 104 -3.65 -12.55 4.38
N GLY A 105 -2.38 -12.90 4.16
CA GLY A 105 -1.67 -12.75 2.90
C GLY A 105 -0.71 -11.55 2.84
N GLU A 106 -0.75 -10.64 3.81
CA GLU A 106 0.11 -9.45 3.85
C GLU A 106 1.59 -9.81 4.04
N GLU A 107 2.46 -9.20 3.24
CA GLU A 107 3.91 -9.30 3.39
C GLU A 107 4.40 -8.47 4.58
N ALA A 108 5.03 -9.13 5.54
CA ALA A 108 5.60 -8.50 6.72
C ALA A 108 7.06 -8.11 6.50
N ASN A 109 7.85 -8.97 5.86
CA ASN A 109 9.26 -8.75 5.58
C ASN A 109 9.70 -9.54 4.34
N ASN A 110 10.77 -9.09 3.69
CA ASN A 110 11.55 -9.90 2.75
C ASN A 110 13.05 -9.70 3.02
N GLN A 111 13.86 -10.73 2.79
CA GLN A 111 15.34 -10.70 2.93
C GLN A 111 15.98 -11.73 2.00
N VAL A 112 17.11 -11.40 1.37
CA VAL A 112 17.92 -12.41 0.69
C VAL A 112 18.78 -13.11 1.73
N ILE A 113 18.78 -14.45 1.69
CA ILE A 113 19.58 -15.30 2.57
C ILE A 113 20.43 -16.27 1.77
N ARG A 114 21.53 -16.70 2.37
CA ARG A 114 22.43 -17.72 1.80
C ARG A 114 22.83 -18.71 2.88
N TRP A 115 22.75 -20.00 2.55
CA TRP A 115 23.23 -21.08 3.43
C TRP A 115 24.71 -21.32 3.15
N GLU A 116 25.56 -21.08 4.14
CA GLU A 116 27.02 -21.18 4.04
C GLU A 116 27.52 -22.31 4.93
N LYS A 117 28.33 -23.22 4.39
CA LYS A 117 29.00 -24.24 5.20
C LYS A 117 30.34 -23.71 5.68
N LYS A 118 30.49 -23.64 7.01
CA LYS A 118 31.72 -23.22 7.68
C LYS A 118 32.10 -24.24 8.75
N ASP A 119 33.23 -24.92 8.54
CA ASP A 119 33.70 -26.02 9.38
C ASP A 119 32.62 -27.11 9.58
N LYS A 120 32.19 -27.32 10.83
CA LYS A 120 31.15 -28.29 11.22
C LYS A 120 29.76 -27.67 11.32
N LYS A 121 29.56 -26.47 10.76
CA LYS A 121 28.32 -25.71 10.87
C LYS A 121 27.78 -25.28 9.52
N ILE A 122 26.46 -25.08 9.48
CA ILE A 122 25.77 -24.35 8.43
C ILE A 122 25.32 -23.01 9.02
N LEU A 123 25.73 -21.92 8.40
CA LEU A 123 25.33 -20.56 8.73
C LEU A 123 24.23 -20.10 7.78
N VAL A 124 23.33 -19.24 8.26
CA VAL A 124 22.38 -18.49 7.43
C VAL A 124 22.87 -17.05 7.41
N ARG A 125 23.37 -16.60 6.27
CA ARG A 125 23.78 -15.22 6.03
C ARG A 125 22.62 -14.41 5.50
N MET A 126 22.54 -13.16 5.91
CA MET A 126 21.67 -12.16 5.29
C MET A 126 22.49 -11.41 4.25
N VAL A 127 22.07 -11.50 2.99
CA VAL A 127 22.73 -10.87 1.84
C VAL A 127 21.98 -9.60 1.51
N SER A 128 22.71 -8.50 1.28
CA SER A 128 22.14 -7.25 0.82
C SER A 128 22.63 -6.94 -0.58
N HIS A 129 21.69 -6.67 -1.48
CA HIS A 129 21.96 -6.14 -2.83
C HIS A 129 21.72 -4.62 -2.90
N SER A 130 21.61 -3.95 -1.76
CA SER A 130 21.40 -2.50 -1.71
C SER A 130 22.64 -1.69 -2.11
N ILE A 131 23.83 -2.30 -2.04
CA ILE A 131 25.11 -1.71 -2.41
C ILE A 131 25.86 -2.70 -3.29
N ILE A 132 26.24 -2.29 -4.49
CA ILE A 132 26.92 -3.13 -5.48
C ILE A 132 28.10 -2.40 -6.13
N ALA A 133 28.99 -3.19 -6.73
CA ALA A 133 29.96 -2.77 -7.72
C ALA A 133 30.23 -3.98 -8.65
N ASN A 134 30.61 -3.72 -9.90
CA ASN A 134 31.02 -4.79 -10.81
C ASN A 134 32.31 -5.46 -10.29
N ASP A 135 32.34 -6.79 -10.25
CA ASP A 135 33.45 -7.58 -9.71
C ASP A 135 34.77 -7.45 -10.49
N SER A 136 34.70 -7.01 -11.75
CA SER A 136 35.88 -6.65 -12.55
C SER A 136 36.54 -5.33 -12.14
N LEU A 137 35.88 -4.51 -11.30
CA LEU A 137 36.40 -3.21 -10.87
C LEU A 137 37.10 -3.30 -9.50
N PRO A 138 38.23 -2.61 -9.29
CA PRO A 138 38.93 -2.60 -8.00
C PRO A 138 38.05 -2.17 -6.81
N ILE A 139 37.09 -1.26 -7.04
CA ILE A 139 36.19 -0.78 -5.98
C ILE A 139 35.27 -1.87 -5.42
N TYR A 140 35.10 -3.00 -6.14
CA TYR A 140 34.39 -4.17 -5.63
C TYR A 140 35.00 -4.70 -4.34
N GLU A 141 36.34 -4.74 -4.22
CA GLU A 141 36.99 -5.16 -2.99
C GLU A 141 36.62 -4.26 -1.81
N ALA A 142 36.55 -2.94 -2.04
CA ALA A 142 36.14 -1.99 -1.01
C ALA A 142 34.67 -2.19 -0.60
N VAL A 143 33.78 -2.49 -1.56
CA VAL A 143 32.37 -2.81 -1.27
C VAL A 143 32.27 -4.07 -0.42
N ILE A 144 32.98 -5.15 -0.77
CA ILE A 144 32.98 -6.40 0.03
C ILE A 144 33.60 -6.18 1.41
N ASN A 145 34.72 -5.46 1.51
CA ASN A 145 35.41 -5.21 2.79
C ASN A 145 34.61 -4.31 3.73
N SER A 146 33.80 -3.41 3.19
CA SER A 146 32.99 -2.47 3.97
C SER A 146 31.64 -3.05 4.41
N ASN A 147 31.23 -4.20 3.87
CA ASN A 147 29.94 -4.82 4.14
C ASN A 147 30.12 -6.26 4.62
N VAL A 148 29.86 -6.50 5.90
CA VAL A 148 29.79 -7.86 6.46
C VAL A 148 28.36 -8.39 6.40
N GLU A 149 28.16 -9.55 5.77
CA GLU A 149 26.88 -10.26 5.79
C GLU A 149 26.58 -10.78 7.22
N PRO A 150 25.52 -10.27 7.90
CA PRO A 150 25.17 -10.73 9.23
C PRO A 150 24.83 -12.22 9.26
N ILE A 151 25.25 -12.92 10.32
CA ILE A 151 24.83 -14.30 10.58
C ILE A 151 23.48 -14.26 11.28
N LEU A 152 22.42 -14.65 10.56
CA LEU A 152 21.07 -14.74 11.10
C LEU A 152 20.89 -15.97 12.02
N ALA A 153 21.51 -17.09 11.64
CA ALA A 153 21.46 -18.33 12.40
C ALA A 153 22.69 -19.21 12.12
N SER A 154 22.97 -20.15 13.03
CA SER A 154 24.07 -21.11 12.94
C SER A 154 23.62 -22.47 13.46
N PHE A 155 23.83 -23.52 12.66
CA PHE A 155 23.41 -24.89 12.96
C PHE A 155 24.59 -25.84 12.95
N ASP A 156 24.70 -26.72 13.94
CA ASP A 156 25.67 -27.81 13.90
C ASP A 156 25.20 -28.90 12.92
N ILE A 157 26.10 -29.39 12.07
CA ILE A 157 25.82 -30.51 11.16
C ILE A 157 25.65 -31.77 12.00
N LYS A 158 24.43 -32.33 12.01
CA LYS A 158 24.11 -33.53 12.80
C LYS A 158 24.63 -34.82 12.16
N THR A 159 24.57 -34.89 10.83
CA THR A 159 25.07 -35.99 10.02
C THR A 159 25.19 -35.59 8.55
N ARG A 160 25.78 -36.45 7.71
CA ARG A 160 25.81 -36.32 6.23
C ARG A 160 24.70 -37.18 5.65
N GLY A 161 24.15 -36.79 4.50
CA GLY A 161 23.22 -37.66 3.75
C GLY A 161 23.87 -39.00 3.40
N LYS A 162 23.06 -40.03 3.10
CA LYS A 162 23.56 -41.36 2.70
C LYS A 162 24.47 -41.30 1.48
N ASP A 163 24.22 -40.33 0.60
CA ASP A 163 24.99 -40.01 -0.60
C ASP A 163 26.32 -39.26 -0.32
N SER A 164 26.54 -38.84 0.93
CA SER A 164 27.66 -38.00 1.34
C SER A 164 27.83 -36.71 0.53
N ILE A 165 26.79 -36.18 -0.13
CA ILE A 165 26.82 -34.90 -0.88
C ILE A 165 25.81 -33.89 -0.33
N SER A 166 25.36 -34.11 0.90
CA SER A 166 24.40 -33.26 1.58
C SER A 166 24.67 -33.21 3.08
N SER A 167 24.22 -32.13 3.71
CA SER A 167 24.41 -31.86 5.14
C SER A 167 23.06 -31.80 5.86
N VAL A 168 22.91 -32.51 6.99
CA VAL A 168 21.66 -32.59 7.75
C VAL A 168 21.73 -31.73 9.00
N ILE A 169 20.79 -30.79 9.16
CA ILE A 169 20.68 -29.88 10.30
C ILE A 169 19.27 -29.89 10.90
N GLU A 170 19.16 -29.63 12.21
CA GLU A 170 17.87 -29.42 12.90
C GLU A 170 17.48 -27.94 12.83
N VAL A 171 16.26 -27.60 12.39
CA VAL A 171 15.89 -26.21 12.05
C VAL A 171 14.81 -25.58 12.91
N ASN A 172 14.23 -26.32 13.87
CA ASN A 172 13.14 -25.84 14.73
C ASN A 172 13.39 -24.44 15.30
N GLU A 173 14.57 -24.22 15.89
CA GLU A 173 14.89 -22.95 16.55
C GLU A 173 14.79 -21.72 15.64
N LEU A 174 15.02 -21.88 14.34
CA LEU A 174 14.96 -20.78 13.36
C LEU A 174 13.56 -20.16 13.29
N PHE A 175 12.53 -21.00 13.42
CA PHE A 175 11.13 -20.63 13.26
C PHE A 175 10.37 -20.58 14.58
N GLU A 176 10.84 -21.22 15.64
CA GLU A 176 10.21 -21.19 16.97
C GLU A 176 10.68 -20.02 17.84
N LYS A 177 11.92 -19.54 17.63
CA LYS A 177 12.45 -18.36 18.33
C LYS A 177 12.12 -17.06 17.59
N ASP A 178 12.47 -15.94 18.20
CA ASP A 178 12.27 -14.59 17.65
C ASP A 178 13.37 -14.21 16.65
N THR A 179 13.47 -14.97 15.56
CA THR A 179 14.26 -14.59 14.39
C THR A 179 13.54 -13.42 13.72
N LYS A 180 13.92 -12.18 14.06
CA LYS A 180 13.14 -10.96 13.73
C LYS A 180 12.69 -10.87 12.26
N PRO A 181 13.54 -11.12 11.25
CA PRO A 181 13.11 -11.06 9.84
C PRO A 181 12.00 -12.06 9.49
N PHE A 182 11.84 -13.16 10.25
CA PHE A 182 10.88 -14.24 9.99
C PHE A 182 9.61 -14.11 10.85
N GLY A 183 9.37 -12.92 11.40
CA GLY A 183 8.23 -12.62 12.27
C GLY A 183 7.52 -11.32 11.88
N LEU A 184 6.89 -10.65 12.85
CA LEU A 184 6.22 -9.37 12.62
C LEU A 184 7.20 -8.25 12.25
N SER A 185 6.79 -7.37 11.34
CA SER A 185 7.56 -6.21 10.88
C SER A 185 7.85 -5.20 12.00
N GLU A 186 8.92 -4.41 11.85
CA GLU A 186 9.30 -3.41 12.85
C GLU A 186 8.18 -2.38 13.12
N ARG A 187 7.40 -2.04 12.09
CA ARG A 187 6.23 -1.16 12.21
C ARG A 187 5.23 -1.68 13.24
N TYR A 188 4.81 -2.94 13.14
CA TYR A 188 3.89 -3.53 14.10
C TYR A 188 4.51 -3.66 15.49
N ARG A 189 5.81 -3.97 15.55
CA ARG A 189 6.53 -4.09 16.81
C ARG A 189 6.54 -2.77 17.57
N LYS A 190 6.76 -1.64 16.88
CA LYS A 190 6.68 -0.29 17.44
C LYS A 190 5.24 0.09 17.81
N GLN A 191 4.30 -0.11 16.88
CA GLN A 191 2.90 0.31 17.04
C GLN A 191 2.22 -0.37 18.24
N TYR A 192 2.48 -1.66 18.47
CA TYR A 192 1.83 -2.43 19.54
C TYR A 192 2.75 -2.74 20.72
N LYS A 193 3.95 -2.12 20.75
CA LYS A 193 4.96 -2.30 21.80
C LYS A 193 5.25 -3.78 22.06
N ILE A 194 5.58 -4.49 21.00
CA ILE A 194 5.83 -5.94 21.02
C ILE A 194 7.18 -6.21 21.68
N GLY A 195 7.15 -7.00 22.75
CA GLY A 195 8.33 -7.51 23.47
C GLY A 195 8.84 -8.84 22.91
N GLY A 196 9.39 -9.68 23.79
CA GLY A 196 9.92 -11.00 23.42
C GLY A 196 8.83 -12.01 23.04
N ILE A 197 9.22 -13.02 22.24
CA ILE A 197 8.37 -14.15 21.88
C ILE A 197 8.22 -15.12 23.06
N ASP A 198 7.05 -15.74 23.19
CA ASP A 198 6.81 -16.88 24.06
C ASP A 198 7.04 -18.17 23.29
N THR A 199 8.19 -18.81 23.52
CA THR A 199 8.58 -20.06 22.82
C THR A 199 7.76 -21.27 23.25
N LYS A 200 7.06 -21.24 24.39
CA LYS A 200 6.17 -22.35 24.80
C LYS A 200 4.83 -22.33 24.07
N ARG A 201 4.44 -21.16 23.54
CA ARG A 201 3.22 -20.92 22.76
C ARG A 201 3.51 -20.58 21.30
N SER A 202 4.70 -20.95 20.82
CA SER A 202 5.13 -20.75 19.43
C SER A 202 5.73 -22.03 18.89
N PHE A 203 5.27 -22.50 17.73
CA PHE A 203 5.64 -23.80 17.18
C PHE A 203 5.42 -23.85 15.66
N ILE A 204 6.10 -24.79 15.00
CA ILE A 204 5.94 -25.05 13.57
C ILE A 204 4.72 -25.93 13.34
N GLU A 205 3.74 -25.41 12.62
CA GLU A 205 2.56 -26.16 12.17
C GLU A 205 2.96 -27.17 11.09
N ARG A 206 3.65 -26.69 10.06
CA ARG A 206 4.10 -27.52 8.94
C ARG A 206 5.26 -26.90 8.16
N ILE A 207 5.99 -27.77 7.49
CA ILE A 207 6.96 -27.42 6.45
C ILE A 207 6.57 -28.16 5.17
N LYS A 208 6.46 -27.45 4.05
CA LYS A 208 6.36 -28.02 2.70
C LYS A 208 7.61 -27.66 1.92
N THR A 209 8.03 -28.55 1.03
CA THR A 209 9.12 -28.28 0.10
C THR A 209 8.65 -28.58 -1.32
N PHE A 210 9.09 -27.73 -2.25
CA PHE A 210 8.80 -27.78 -3.67
C PHE A 210 10.12 -27.62 -4.43
N PRO A 211 10.16 -27.87 -5.75
CA PRO A 211 11.41 -27.79 -6.52
C PRO A 211 12.16 -26.45 -6.42
N LYS A 212 11.44 -25.34 -6.19
CA LYS A 212 12.01 -23.99 -6.16
C LYS A 212 11.80 -23.22 -4.86
N ASN A 213 11.04 -23.74 -3.91
CA ASN A 213 10.79 -23.07 -2.64
C ASN A 213 10.52 -24.02 -1.47
N ILE A 214 10.65 -23.49 -0.25
CA ILE A 214 10.26 -24.14 1.00
C ILE A 214 9.32 -23.20 1.74
N GLU A 215 8.20 -23.73 2.21
CA GLU A 215 7.16 -22.99 2.91
C GLU A 215 7.06 -23.48 4.35
N VAL A 216 7.28 -22.58 5.29
CA VAL A 216 7.20 -22.88 6.72
C VAL A 216 6.08 -22.08 7.35
N ARG A 217 5.06 -22.78 7.86
CA ARG A 217 3.99 -22.17 8.66
C ARG A 217 4.27 -22.38 10.14
N SER A 218 4.25 -21.27 10.88
CA SER A 218 4.49 -21.26 12.32
C SER A 218 3.46 -20.39 13.04
N ILE A 219 3.00 -20.83 14.20
CA ILE A 219 2.29 -19.98 15.15
C ILE A 219 3.34 -19.26 16.00
N LYS A 220 3.24 -17.94 16.10
CA LYS A 220 4.12 -17.10 16.92
C LYS A 220 3.29 -16.26 17.89
N THR A 221 3.60 -16.41 19.18
CA THR A 221 2.98 -15.64 20.26
C THR A 221 3.99 -14.68 20.86
N TYR A 222 3.70 -13.39 20.83
CA TYR A 222 4.54 -12.33 21.37
C TYR A 222 3.89 -11.67 22.59
N ASN A 223 4.70 -11.24 23.55
CA ASN A 223 4.21 -10.33 24.59
C ASN A 223 4.00 -8.93 23.99
N ALA A 224 2.91 -8.25 24.32
CA ALA A 224 2.60 -6.92 23.80
C ALA A 224 1.84 -6.08 24.83
N SER A 225 2.29 -4.84 25.05
CA SER A 225 1.63 -3.95 26.02
C SER A 225 0.47 -3.15 25.44
N GLU A 226 0.42 -2.96 24.11
CA GLU A 226 -0.66 -2.22 23.44
C GLU A 226 -1.24 -2.97 22.24
N PRO A 227 -1.69 -4.23 22.41
CA PRO A 227 -2.25 -4.98 21.30
C PRO A 227 -3.59 -4.39 20.81
N PRO A 228 -3.96 -4.59 19.53
CA PRO A 228 -5.12 -3.94 18.95
C PRO A 228 -6.47 -4.60 19.28
N ALA A 229 -6.50 -5.91 19.53
CA ALA A 229 -7.73 -6.64 19.87
C ALA A 229 -8.02 -6.57 21.38
N TYR A 230 -9.30 -6.48 21.77
CA TYR A 230 -9.71 -6.48 23.18
C TYR A 230 -9.25 -7.73 23.93
N THR A 231 -9.43 -8.92 23.36
CA THR A 231 -8.97 -10.20 23.93
C THR A 231 -7.46 -10.24 24.09
N SER A 232 -6.72 -9.73 23.11
CA SER A 232 -5.26 -9.59 23.18
C SER A 232 -4.82 -8.62 24.28
N ARG A 233 -5.55 -7.53 24.52
CA ARG A 233 -5.26 -6.58 25.62
C ARG A 233 -5.42 -7.21 26.98
N ILE A 234 -6.47 -7.99 27.18
CA ILE A 234 -6.67 -8.75 28.44
C ILE A 234 -5.48 -9.70 28.67
N ALA A 235 -5.06 -10.40 27.62
CA ALA A 235 -4.01 -11.42 27.73
C ALA A 235 -2.58 -10.85 27.69
N GLY A 236 -2.38 -9.58 27.30
CA GLY A 236 -1.06 -8.96 27.15
C GLY A 236 -0.20 -9.58 26.04
N ILE A 237 -0.82 -10.18 25.01
CA ILE A 237 -0.12 -10.93 23.96
C ILE A 237 -0.72 -10.71 22.57
N ILE A 238 0.08 -11.01 21.55
CA ILE A 238 -0.32 -11.11 20.15
C ILE A 238 0.07 -12.49 19.63
N THR A 239 -0.89 -13.24 19.10
CA THR A 239 -0.64 -14.52 18.42
C THR A 239 -0.99 -14.39 16.95
N VAL A 240 -0.08 -14.79 16.07
CA VAL A 240 -0.24 -14.76 14.61
C VAL A 240 0.27 -16.04 13.98
N GLU A 241 -0.34 -16.47 12.87
CA GLU A 241 0.21 -17.50 11.99
C GLU A 241 1.08 -16.80 10.93
N ILE A 242 2.36 -17.16 10.87
CA ILE A 242 3.32 -16.63 9.92
C ILE A 242 3.68 -17.72 8.91
N ASN A 243 3.72 -17.35 7.63
CA ASN A 243 4.25 -18.16 6.55
C ASN A 243 5.59 -17.58 6.07
N ASN A 244 6.65 -18.38 6.13
CA ASN A 244 7.98 -18.04 5.62
C ASN A 244 8.25 -18.84 4.35
N SER A 245 8.36 -18.13 3.23
CA SER A 245 8.58 -18.67 1.88
C SER A 245 10.03 -18.44 1.48
N MET A 246 10.83 -19.50 1.43
CA MET A 246 12.22 -19.44 1.00
C MET A 246 12.32 -19.86 -0.46
N ILE A 247 12.59 -18.92 -1.35
CA ILE A 247 12.54 -19.07 -2.80
C ILE A 247 13.96 -19.09 -3.35
N LEU A 248 14.32 -20.10 -4.14
CA LEU A 248 15.60 -20.12 -4.85
C LEU A 248 15.61 -19.05 -5.95
N LEU A 249 16.57 -18.12 -5.89
CA LEU A 249 16.71 -17.09 -6.92
C LEU A 249 17.21 -17.68 -8.25
N PRO A 250 16.81 -17.10 -9.41
CA PRO A 250 17.30 -17.56 -10.72
C PRO A 250 18.83 -17.54 -10.82
N GLU A 251 19.40 -18.57 -11.43
CA GLU A 251 20.85 -18.63 -11.63
C GLU A 251 21.32 -17.60 -12.67
N ASN A 252 20.57 -17.46 -13.76
CA ASN A 252 20.80 -16.46 -14.80
C ASN A 252 19.92 -15.23 -14.53
N PRO A 253 20.47 -14.08 -14.12
CA PRO A 253 19.67 -12.88 -13.84
C PRO A 253 19.00 -12.35 -15.11
N MET A 254 17.76 -11.84 -15.01
CA MET A 254 17.08 -11.17 -16.11
C MET A 254 17.79 -9.86 -16.49
N LYS A 255 17.82 -9.53 -17.79
CA LYS A 255 18.23 -8.19 -18.24
C LYS A 255 17.34 -7.13 -17.60
N ARG A 256 17.97 -6.24 -16.81
CA ARG A 256 17.32 -5.10 -16.15
C ARG A 256 16.80 -4.10 -17.18
N ARG A 257 15.70 -3.42 -16.85
CA ARG A 257 15.23 -2.21 -17.58
C ARG A 257 15.27 -1.03 -16.62
N TYR A 258 15.92 0.06 -17.04
CA TYR A 258 16.05 1.26 -16.22
C TYR A 258 14.72 1.98 -16.07
N PHE A 259 14.46 2.49 -14.88
CA PHE A 259 13.27 3.26 -14.58
C PHE A 259 13.34 4.69 -15.13
N ASP A 260 12.18 5.20 -15.56
CA ASP A 260 11.95 6.58 -15.95
C ASP A 260 10.62 7.03 -15.34
N GLU A 261 10.62 8.12 -14.57
CA GLU A 261 9.46 8.60 -13.82
C GLU A 261 8.28 9.05 -14.70
N ARG A 262 8.53 9.30 -16.00
CA ARG A 262 7.49 9.66 -16.96
C ARG A 262 6.54 8.48 -17.29
N VAL A 263 6.93 7.24 -16.96
CA VAL A 263 6.11 6.04 -17.13
C VAL A 263 5.98 5.33 -15.78
N GLY A 264 4.75 5.21 -15.28
CA GLY A 264 4.47 4.57 -13.99
C GLY A 264 4.89 3.11 -13.94
N TRP A 265 5.77 2.76 -12.99
CA TRP A 265 6.24 1.40 -12.75
C TRP A 265 6.62 1.16 -11.27
N PHE A 266 6.42 -0.05 -10.75
CA PHE A 266 6.99 -0.47 -9.47
C PHE A 266 8.48 -0.74 -9.61
N THR A 267 9.29 -0.36 -8.63
CA THR A 267 10.74 -0.35 -8.84
C THR A 267 11.54 -1.00 -7.74
N THR A 268 12.69 -1.54 -8.15
CA THR A 268 13.78 -1.98 -7.29
C THR A 268 14.97 -1.05 -7.48
N SER A 269 15.63 -0.64 -6.39
CA SER A 269 16.79 0.26 -6.42
C SER A 269 18.01 -0.33 -5.73
N GLN A 270 19.19 -0.02 -6.28
CA GLN A 270 20.49 -0.41 -5.73
C GLN A 270 21.46 0.77 -5.78
N THR A 271 22.38 0.86 -4.84
CA THR A 271 23.46 1.85 -4.84
C THR A 271 24.67 1.27 -5.57
N ASP A 272 25.08 1.86 -6.69
CA ASP A 272 26.18 1.33 -7.51
C ASP A 272 27.44 2.21 -7.39
N TYR A 273 28.50 1.62 -6.83
CA TYR A 273 29.82 2.23 -6.68
C TYR A 273 30.73 1.99 -7.88
N GLY A 274 30.37 1.10 -8.80
CA GLY A 274 31.13 0.82 -10.02
C GLY A 274 30.95 1.86 -11.12
N LEU A 275 29.99 2.78 -10.97
CA LEU A 275 29.71 3.80 -11.97
C LEU A 275 30.83 4.86 -12.01
N PRO A 276 31.26 5.33 -13.19
CA PRO A 276 32.30 6.34 -13.35
C PRO A 276 31.78 7.75 -13.05
N VAL A 277 31.28 7.97 -11.83
CA VAL A 277 30.70 9.22 -11.35
C VAL A 277 31.36 9.65 -10.05
N GLN A 278 31.46 10.97 -9.83
CA GLN A 278 32.12 11.54 -8.64
C GLN A 278 31.21 11.55 -7.39
N ARG A 279 30.30 10.58 -7.27
CA ARG A 279 29.38 10.44 -6.14
C ARG A 279 28.77 9.04 -6.12
N THR A 280 28.31 8.61 -4.96
CA THR A 280 27.42 7.46 -4.85
C THR A 280 26.14 7.71 -5.65
N LYS A 281 25.74 6.76 -6.50
CA LYS A 281 24.53 6.88 -7.34
C LYS A 281 23.63 5.67 -7.14
N SER A 282 22.37 5.93 -6.82
CA SER A 282 21.34 4.91 -6.84
C SER A 282 20.88 4.67 -8.27
N VAL A 283 20.72 3.41 -8.62
CA VAL A 283 20.19 2.94 -9.89
C VAL A 283 18.88 2.22 -9.64
N THR A 284 17.85 2.64 -10.38
CA THR A 284 16.48 2.15 -10.23
C THR A 284 16.05 1.41 -11.50
N TYR A 285 15.41 0.26 -11.31
CA TYR A 285 14.99 -0.64 -12.37
C TYR A 285 13.53 -1.06 -12.18
N LEU A 286 12.94 -1.52 -13.28
CA LEU A 286 11.55 -1.98 -13.33
C LEU A 286 11.38 -3.35 -12.67
N ASP A 287 10.32 -3.49 -11.88
CA ASP A 287 9.80 -4.80 -11.47
C ASP A 287 8.93 -5.38 -12.60
N ARG A 288 9.39 -6.40 -13.31
CA ARG A 288 8.66 -6.97 -14.46
C ARG A 288 8.90 -8.46 -14.65
N TRP A 289 7.96 -9.15 -15.29
CA TRP A 289 8.15 -10.54 -15.73
C TRP A 289 9.22 -10.65 -16.83
N ARG A 290 9.93 -11.78 -16.87
CA ARG A 290 10.84 -12.12 -17.97
C ARG A 290 10.04 -12.56 -19.20
N LEU A 291 9.84 -11.64 -20.16
CA LEU A 291 9.30 -11.94 -21.48
C LEU A 291 10.38 -11.80 -22.55
N GLU A 292 10.71 -12.91 -23.19
CA GLU A 292 11.73 -13.02 -24.22
C GLU A 292 11.12 -13.63 -25.50
N VAL A 293 11.58 -13.18 -26.66
CA VAL A 293 11.17 -13.73 -27.96
C VAL A 293 11.84 -15.08 -28.16
N LYS A 294 11.10 -16.10 -28.64
CA LYS A 294 11.68 -17.38 -29.03
C LYS A 294 12.71 -17.19 -30.14
N ASP A 295 13.78 -17.98 -30.14
CA ASP A 295 14.92 -17.73 -31.05
C ASP A 295 14.50 -17.86 -32.53
N GLU A 296 13.57 -18.77 -32.83
CA GLU A 296 12.95 -18.97 -34.13
C GLU A 296 12.00 -17.85 -34.59
N ASP A 297 11.56 -16.99 -33.68
CA ASP A 297 10.57 -15.94 -33.94
C ASP A 297 11.18 -14.53 -33.97
N ILE A 298 12.51 -14.39 -33.78
CA ILE A 298 13.22 -13.10 -33.76
C ILE A 298 12.95 -12.28 -35.03
N GLU A 299 13.06 -12.89 -36.20
CA GLU A 299 12.87 -12.18 -37.48
C GLU A 299 11.39 -11.80 -37.71
N LYS A 300 10.43 -12.59 -37.20
CA LYS A 300 9.00 -12.21 -37.22
C LYS A 300 8.76 -11.00 -36.32
N PHE A 301 9.33 -11.02 -35.12
CA PHE A 301 9.22 -9.91 -34.17
C PHE A 301 9.82 -8.61 -34.73
N LYS A 302 10.99 -8.68 -35.39
CA LYS A 302 11.62 -7.53 -36.07
C LYS A 302 10.73 -6.95 -37.18
N ARG A 303 9.95 -7.78 -37.89
CA ARG A 303 8.95 -7.32 -38.88
C ARG A 303 7.67 -6.75 -38.27
N GLY A 304 7.53 -6.80 -36.94
CA GLY A 304 6.35 -6.32 -36.23
C GLY A 304 5.21 -7.34 -36.13
N GLU A 305 5.46 -8.61 -36.48
CA GLU A 305 4.48 -9.69 -36.29
C GLU A 305 4.37 -10.05 -34.80
N LEU A 306 3.17 -10.42 -34.35
CA LEU A 306 2.95 -10.90 -32.99
C LEU A 306 3.51 -12.31 -32.80
N VAL A 307 4.40 -12.46 -31.82
CA VAL A 307 5.07 -13.73 -31.48
C VAL A 307 4.63 -14.23 -30.11
N GLU A 308 4.91 -15.49 -29.79
CA GLU A 308 4.68 -16.00 -28.44
C GLU A 308 5.96 -15.84 -27.60
N PRO A 309 5.87 -15.47 -26.31
CA PRO A 309 7.06 -15.42 -25.46
C PRO A 309 7.60 -16.83 -25.19
N LYS A 310 8.91 -16.93 -24.90
CA LYS A 310 9.55 -18.19 -24.45
C LYS A 310 8.82 -18.79 -23.24
N LYS A 311 8.36 -17.94 -22.32
CA LYS A 311 7.57 -18.34 -21.14
C LYS A 311 6.39 -17.37 -20.97
N PRO A 312 5.14 -17.82 -21.16
CA PRO A 312 3.98 -16.99 -20.86
C PRO A 312 3.79 -16.82 -19.34
N ILE A 313 3.13 -15.73 -18.97
CA ILE A 313 2.67 -15.48 -17.60
C ILE A 313 1.37 -16.27 -17.40
N VAL A 314 1.36 -17.18 -16.43
CA VAL A 314 0.22 -18.07 -16.20
C VAL A 314 -0.32 -17.85 -14.79
N TYR A 315 -1.60 -17.50 -14.72
CA TYR A 315 -2.35 -17.43 -13.46
C TYR A 315 -3.30 -18.62 -13.36
N TYR A 316 -3.27 -19.29 -12.21
CA TYR A 316 -4.26 -20.28 -11.86
C TYR A 316 -5.39 -19.64 -11.05
N ILE A 317 -6.59 -20.20 -11.12
CA ILE A 317 -7.70 -19.81 -10.26
C ILE A 317 -7.82 -20.81 -9.12
N ASP A 318 -7.76 -20.36 -7.87
CA ASP A 318 -7.88 -21.26 -6.72
C ASP A 318 -9.12 -22.17 -6.83
N ARG A 319 -8.96 -23.47 -6.57
CA ARG A 319 -10.05 -24.47 -6.58
C ARG A 319 -11.22 -24.06 -5.66
N ALA A 320 -10.94 -23.29 -4.61
CA ALA A 320 -11.93 -22.77 -3.66
C ALA A 320 -12.76 -21.60 -4.21
N THR A 321 -12.42 -21.05 -5.38
CA THR A 321 -13.17 -19.96 -6.01
C THR A 321 -14.57 -20.43 -6.42
N PRO A 322 -15.65 -19.73 -6.04
CA PRO A 322 -17.00 -20.07 -6.50
C PRO A 322 -17.08 -20.14 -8.03
N LYS A 323 -17.72 -21.20 -8.55
CA LYS A 323 -17.75 -21.50 -9.99
C LYS A 323 -18.41 -20.43 -10.84
N GLU A 324 -19.34 -19.69 -10.27
CA GLU A 324 -20.00 -18.54 -10.90
C GLU A 324 -19.06 -17.34 -11.09
N TRP A 325 -18.03 -17.15 -10.26
CA TRP A 325 -17.09 -16.02 -10.33
C TRP A 325 -15.82 -16.34 -11.11
N ALA A 326 -15.38 -17.60 -11.11
CA ALA A 326 -14.14 -18.02 -11.76
C ALA A 326 -14.04 -17.57 -13.24
N PRO A 327 -15.07 -17.66 -14.10
CA PRO A 327 -15.00 -17.18 -15.48
C PRO A 327 -14.68 -15.69 -15.60
N TYR A 328 -15.27 -14.86 -14.74
CA TYR A 328 -15.06 -13.40 -14.76
C TYR A 328 -13.66 -13.01 -14.28
N ILE A 329 -13.12 -13.74 -13.29
CA ILE A 329 -11.75 -13.54 -12.83
C ILE A 329 -10.75 -13.88 -13.95
N LYS A 330 -10.96 -15.01 -14.65
CA LYS A 330 -10.14 -15.41 -15.82
C LYS A 330 -10.16 -14.36 -16.92
N GLN A 331 -11.35 -13.85 -17.25
CA GLN A 331 -11.48 -12.77 -18.24
C GLN A 331 -10.70 -11.51 -17.83
N GLY A 332 -10.71 -11.14 -16.54
CA GLY A 332 -9.94 -9.97 -16.06
C GLY A 332 -8.43 -10.13 -16.21
N ILE A 333 -7.92 -11.35 -16.06
CA ILE A 333 -6.51 -11.69 -16.34
C ILE A 333 -6.21 -11.55 -17.83
N GLU A 334 -7.07 -12.13 -18.68
CA GLU A 334 -6.85 -12.19 -20.13
C GLU A 334 -7.16 -10.86 -20.83
N ASP A 335 -7.84 -9.92 -20.17
CA ASP A 335 -8.03 -8.55 -20.66
C ASP A 335 -6.71 -7.83 -20.98
N TRP A 336 -5.61 -8.24 -20.32
CA TRP A 336 -4.27 -7.70 -20.55
C TRP A 336 -3.58 -8.21 -21.82
N GLN A 337 -4.15 -9.22 -22.51
CA GLN A 337 -3.60 -9.72 -23.77
C GLN A 337 -3.42 -8.59 -24.80
N LYS A 338 -4.43 -7.71 -24.96
CA LYS A 338 -4.35 -6.54 -25.85
C LYS A 338 -3.23 -5.55 -25.52
N ALA A 339 -2.77 -5.50 -24.26
CA ALA A 339 -1.63 -4.66 -23.89
C ALA A 339 -0.31 -5.33 -24.26
N PHE A 340 -0.20 -6.65 -24.06
CA PHE A 340 0.98 -7.41 -24.51
C PHE A 340 1.11 -7.50 -26.03
N GLU A 341 0.00 -7.46 -26.77
CA GLU A 341 0.03 -7.33 -28.23
C GLU A 341 0.73 -6.04 -28.66
N ALA A 342 0.54 -4.93 -27.94
CA ALA A 342 1.29 -3.69 -28.17
C ALA A 342 2.80 -3.83 -27.86
N ALA A 343 3.16 -4.73 -26.95
CA ALA A 343 4.55 -5.12 -26.70
C ALA A 343 5.11 -6.10 -27.76
N GLY A 344 4.27 -6.59 -28.69
CA GLY A 344 4.63 -7.54 -29.74
C GLY A 344 4.40 -9.01 -29.40
N PHE A 345 3.68 -9.30 -28.32
CA PHE A 345 3.39 -10.68 -27.88
C PHE A 345 1.90 -11.02 -27.97
N LYS A 346 1.60 -12.21 -28.50
CA LYS A 346 0.30 -12.89 -28.31
C LYS A 346 0.45 -14.02 -27.30
N ASN A 347 -0.65 -14.44 -26.67
CA ASN A 347 -0.64 -15.53 -25.66
C ASN A 347 0.36 -15.27 -24.52
N ALA A 348 0.59 -14.00 -24.17
CA ALA A 348 1.58 -13.61 -23.18
C ALA A 348 1.12 -13.81 -21.74
N ILE A 349 -0.18 -13.64 -21.49
CA ILE A 349 -0.83 -13.83 -20.20
C ILE A 349 -2.06 -14.73 -20.35
N ILE A 350 -2.13 -15.78 -19.52
CA ILE A 350 -3.14 -16.84 -19.65
C ILE A 350 -3.71 -17.19 -18.28
N ALA A 351 -5.03 -17.37 -18.20
CA ALA A 351 -5.69 -17.87 -17.02
C ALA A 351 -6.02 -19.37 -17.17
N LYS A 352 -5.75 -20.18 -16.12
CA LYS A 352 -6.00 -21.63 -16.13
C LYS A 352 -6.75 -22.09 -14.89
N ASP A 353 -7.47 -23.18 -15.03
CA ASP A 353 -7.82 -23.98 -13.86
C ASP A 353 -6.57 -24.71 -13.37
N PRO A 354 -6.44 -24.90 -12.04
CA PRO A 354 -5.41 -25.75 -11.50
C PRO A 354 -5.65 -27.18 -12.01
N PRO A 355 -4.57 -27.95 -12.26
CA PRO A 355 -4.71 -29.35 -12.65
C PRO A 355 -5.57 -30.08 -11.63
N THR A 356 -6.25 -31.15 -12.03
CA THR A 356 -6.96 -32.01 -11.07
C THR A 356 -5.97 -32.75 -10.16
N LYS A 357 -6.46 -33.37 -9.08
CA LYS A 357 -5.56 -34.18 -8.22
C LYS A 357 -5.02 -35.41 -8.96
N GLU A 358 -5.73 -35.86 -9.99
CA GLU A 358 -5.36 -36.96 -10.86
C GLU A 358 -4.30 -36.52 -11.88
N GLU A 359 -4.37 -35.29 -12.38
CA GLU A 359 -3.38 -34.71 -13.31
C GLU A 359 -2.08 -34.33 -12.62
N ASP A 360 -2.15 -33.71 -11.44
CA ASP A 360 -1.00 -33.35 -10.62
C ASP A 360 -1.38 -33.39 -9.12
N PRO A 361 -1.12 -34.51 -8.43
CA PRO A 361 -1.43 -34.64 -7.00
C PRO A 361 -0.57 -33.72 -6.12
N ASP A 362 0.57 -33.27 -6.64
CA ASP A 362 1.54 -32.43 -5.94
C ASP A 362 1.34 -30.93 -6.25
N TRP A 363 0.37 -30.58 -7.11
CA TRP A 363 0.01 -29.19 -7.36
C TRP A 363 -0.46 -28.56 -6.05
N ASP A 364 0.28 -27.54 -5.63
CA ASP A 364 -0.04 -26.78 -4.44
C ASP A 364 -0.08 -25.29 -4.75
N PRO A 365 -1.06 -24.57 -4.18
CA PRO A 365 -1.07 -23.13 -4.20
C PRO A 365 0.28 -22.51 -3.74
N ASP A 366 0.90 -23.06 -2.69
CA ASP A 366 2.09 -22.47 -2.09
C ASP A 366 3.39 -22.76 -2.92
N ASP A 367 3.32 -23.45 -4.07
CA ASP A 367 4.47 -23.67 -4.97
C ASP A 367 4.75 -22.43 -5.84
N MET A 368 5.95 -21.88 -5.74
CA MET A 368 6.28 -20.59 -6.39
C MET A 368 6.26 -20.67 -7.93
N ARG A 369 6.30 -21.88 -8.51
CA ARG A 369 6.14 -22.09 -9.95
C ARG A 369 4.77 -21.63 -10.46
N TYR A 370 3.78 -21.48 -9.59
CA TYR A 370 2.41 -21.13 -9.95
C TYR A 370 2.02 -19.77 -9.34
N SER A 371 1.62 -18.83 -10.20
CA SER A 371 0.94 -17.61 -9.75
C SER A 371 -0.55 -17.89 -9.65
N VAL A 372 -1.21 -17.45 -8.59
CA VAL A 372 -2.61 -17.87 -8.33
C VAL A 372 -3.46 -16.73 -7.79
N VAL A 373 -4.72 -16.68 -8.25
CA VAL A 373 -5.76 -15.87 -7.60
C VAL A 373 -6.35 -16.68 -6.45
N ARG A 374 -6.05 -16.28 -5.21
CA ARG A 374 -6.45 -16.94 -3.95
C ARG A 374 -7.80 -16.45 -3.49
N TYR A 375 -8.77 -17.34 -3.32
CA TYR A 375 -10.08 -16.96 -2.80
C TYR A 375 -10.14 -17.09 -1.28
N LEU A 376 -10.27 -15.97 -0.58
CA LEU A 376 -10.22 -15.88 0.88
C LEU A 376 -11.63 -15.67 1.45
N ALA A 377 -12.09 -16.61 2.29
CA ALA A 377 -13.33 -16.48 3.06
C ALA A 377 -13.13 -15.48 4.22
N SER A 378 -13.23 -14.19 3.92
CA SER A 378 -12.97 -13.10 4.86
C SER A 378 -14.00 -11.97 4.71
N PRO A 379 -14.44 -11.35 5.82
CA PRO A 379 -15.35 -10.21 5.80
C PRO A 379 -14.66 -8.89 5.39
N ILE A 380 -13.32 -8.88 5.25
CA ILE A 380 -12.58 -7.72 4.78
C ILE A 380 -12.99 -7.44 3.33
N PRO A 381 -13.53 -6.25 3.01
CA PRO A 381 -13.99 -6.00 1.67
C PRO A 381 -12.83 -5.37 0.89
N ASN A 382 -11.98 -6.20 0.26
CA ASN A 382 -10.81 -5.73 -0.47
C ASN A 382 -10.33 -6.78 -1.49
N ALA A 383 -9.39 -6.39 -2.36
CA ALA A 383 -8.50 -7.30 -3.08
C ALA A 383 -7.08 -6.69 -3.08
N ASN A 384 -6.05 -7.49 -3.29
CA ASN A 384 -4.71 -6.97 -3.56
C ASN A 384 -3.90 -7.95 -4.43
N GLY A 385 -3.13 -7.42 -5.38
CA GLY A 385 -2.22 -8.16 -6.25
C GLY A 385 -0.74 -7.88 -5.97
N PRO A 386 -0.16 -8.37 -4.86
CA PRO A 386 1.28 -8.25 -4.62
C PRO A 386 2.08 -9.16 -5.55
N HIS A 387 3.32 -8.76 -5.82
CA HIS A 387 4.31 -9.55 -6.55
C HIS A 387 5.60 -9.67 -5.75
N ILE A 388 6.37 -10.72 -6.06
CA ILE A 388 7.69 -10.97 -5.48
C ILE A 388 8.74 -10.78 -6.57
N SER A 389 9.69 -9.88 -6.37
CA SER A 389 10.75 -9.57 -7.33
C SER A 389 12.12 -10.07 -6.87
N ASP A 390 12.95 -10.50 -7.81
CA ASP A 390 14.39 -10.70 -7.60
C ASP A 390 15.04 -9.33 -7.35
N PRO A 391 15.58 -9.04 -6.15
CA PRO A 391 16.13 -7.74 -5.82
C PRO A 391 17.41 -7.41 -6.61
N ARG A 392 17.98 -8.38 -7.33
CA ARG A 392 19.12 -8.19 -8.22
C ARG A 392 18.72 -7.66 -9.58
N THR A 393 17.48 -7.81 -10.01
CA THR A 393 17.10 -7.48 -11.40
C THR A 393 15.74 -6.81 -11.59
N GLY A 394 14.86 -6.90 -10.59
CA GLY A 394 13.45 -6.58 -10.74
C GLY A 394 12.65 -7.69 -11.44
N GLU A 395 13.21 -8.89 -11.66
CA GLU A 395 12.43 -9.99 -12.24
C GLU A 395 11.30 -10.41 -11.30
N ILE A 396 10.04 -10.24 -11.71
CA ILE A 396 8.90 -10.79 -10.99
C ILE A 396 8.97 -12.30 -11.09
N LEU A 397 9.10 -12.96 -9.93
CA LEU A 397 9.26 -14.40 -9.83
C LEU A 397 7.93 -15.11 -9.64
N ASN A 398 7.01 -14.49 -8.90
CA ASN A 398 5.70 -15.03 -8.54
C ASN A 398 4.75 -13.90 -8.14
N ALA A 399 3.45 -14.06 -8.43
CA ALA A 399 2.40 -13.17 -7.95
C ALA A 399 1.20 -13.95 -7.42
N ASN A 400 0.67 -13.54 -6.26
CA ASN A 400 -0.53 -14.15 -5.69
C ASN A 400 -1.55 -13.07 -5.37
N ILE A 401 -2.64 -13.04 -6.13
CA ILE A 401 -3.73 -12.08 -5.91
C ILE A 401 -4.60 -12.59 -4.77
N ASN A 402 -4.70 -11.82 -3.69
CA ASN A 402 -5.57 -12.11 -2.57
C ASN A 402 -6.96 -11.56 -2.85
N TRP A 403 -7.92 -12.46 -3.12
CA TRP A 403 -9.30 -12.14 -3.41
C TRP A 403 -10.19 -12.39 -2.20
N TYR A 404 -10.60 -11.33 -1.49
CA TYR A 404 -11.45 -11.47 -0.31
C TYR A 404 -12.91 -11.56 -0.75
N HIS A 405 -13.65 -12.52 -0.20
CA HIS A 405 -15.07 -12.73 -0.55
C HIS A 405 -15.89 -11.42 -0.47
N ASN A 406 -15.64 -10.59 0.55
CA ASN A 406 -16.44 -9.38 0.78
C ASN A 406 -16.10 -8.19 -0.14
N VAL A 407 -15.18 -8.34 -1.11
CA VAL A 407 -14.93 -7.32 -2.15
C VAL A 407 -16.21 -6.94 -2.89
N MET A 408 -17.14 -7.89 -3.01
CA MET A 408 -18.46 -7.69 -3.62
C MET A 408 -19.29 -6.62 -2.90
N THR A 409 -19.13 -6.42 -1.59
CA THR A 409 -19.82 -5.34 -0.87
C THR A 409 -19.30 -3.96 -1.28
N LEU A 410 -17.98 -3.81 -1.50
CA LEU A 410 -17.44 -2.56 -2.04
C LEU A 410 -17.95 -2.31 -3.45
N LEU A 411 -17.87 -3.33 -4.32
CA LEU A 411 -18.36 -3.25 -5.69
C LEU A 411 -19.84 -2.87 -5.75
N ARG A 412 -20.68 -3.49 -4.90
CA ARG A 412 -22.09 -3.14 -4.74
C ARG A 412 -22.25 -1.67 -4.38
N ASN A 413 -21.60 -1.23 -3.31
CA ASN A 413 -21.78 0.12 -2.77
C ASN A 413 -21.34 1.19 -3.76
N TRP A 414 -20.17 1.01 -4.39
CA TRP A 414 -19.64 1.93 -5.40
C TRP A 414 -20.56 1.99 -6.62
N PHE A 415 -20.91 0.83 -7.20
CA PHE A 415 -21.73 0.78 -8.40
C PHE A 415 -23.14 1.34 -8.15
N PHE A 416 -23.74 1.07 -6.98
CA PHE A 416 -25.01 1.66 -6.57
C PHE A 416 -24.91 3.19 -6.50
N VAL A 417 -24.00 3.72 -5.68
CA VAL A 417 -23.96 5.16 -5.39
C VAL A 417 -23.51 5.98 -6.58
N GLN A 418 -22.67 5.43 -7.46
CA GLN A 418 -22.15 6.13 -8.63
C GLN A 418 -23.05 5.98 -9.88
N THR A 419 -23.87 4.92 -10.00
CA THR A 419 -24.60 4.64 -11.25
C THR A 419 -26.11 4.48 -11.13
N ALA A 420 -26.68 4.28 -9.93
CA ALA A 420 -28.11 3.97 -9.76
C ALA A 420 -29.06 5.06 -10.31
N ALA A 421 -28.60 6.31 -10.42
CA ALA A 421 -29.36 7.40 -11.02
C ALA A 421 -29.73 7.15 -12.50
N ILE A 422 -28.90 6.37 -13.21
CA ILE A 422 -29.06 6.11 -14.65
C ILE A 422 -29.18 4.62 -14.98
N ASN A 423 -28.88 3.75 -14.02
CA ASN A 423 -28.77 2.32 -14.21
C ASN A 423 -29.77 1.56 -13.31
N PRO A 424 -30.91 1.10 -13.85
CA PRO A 424 -31.89 0.30 -13.10
C PRO A 424 -31.33 -0.98 -12.49
N ASP A 425 -30.32 -1.58 -13.12
CA ASP A 425 -29.67 -2.81 -12.62
C ASP A 425 -28.87 -2.58 -11.32
N ALA A 426 -28.55 -1.32 -11.01
CA ALA A 426 -27.86 -0.91 -9.78
C ALA A 426 -28.82 -0.47 -8.65
N GLN A 427 -30.15 -0.47 -8.86
CA GLN A 427 -31.14 0.09 -7.91
C GLN A 427 -31.63 -0.92 -6.86
N LYS A 428 -30.75 -1.80 -6.39
CA LYS A 428 -31.09 -2.84 -5.40
C LYS A 428 -29.85 -3.30 -4.62
N PRO A 429 -29.99 -3.85 -3.40
CA PRO A 429 -28.85 -4.26 -2.59
C PRO A 429 -28.22 -5.57 -3.04
N GLU A 430 -28.92 -6.33 -3.87
CA GLU A 430 -28.44 -7.59 -4.44
C GLU A 430 -28.49 -7.51 -5.97
N PHE A 431 -27.32 -7.57 -6.59
CA PHE A 431 -27.21 -7.54 -8.05
C PHE A 431 -27.41 -8.92 -8.65
N LYS A 432 -27.79 -8.95 -9.93
CA LYS A 432 -27.77 -10.20 -10.70
C LYS A 432 -26.33 -10.68 -10.85
N THR A 433 -26.13 -11.98 -10.97
CA THR A 433 -24.82 -12.62 -11.10
C THR A 433 -24.00 -12.03 -12.25
N GLU A 434 -24.62 -11.70 -13.38
CA GLU A 434 -23.92 -11.15 -14.55
C GLU A 434 -23.36 -9.74 -14.27
N ILE A 435 -24.10 -8.95 -13.51
CA ILE A 435 -23.68 -7.60 -13.12
C ILE A 435 -22.51 -7.72 -12.14
N MET A 436 -22.65 -8.50 -11.07
CA MET A 436 -21.57 -8.68 -10.10
C MET A 436 -20.33 -9.31 -10.75
N GLY A 437 -20.52 -10.29 -11.64
CA GLY A 437 -19.45 -10.89 -12.43
C GLY A 437 -18.67 -9.87 -13.25
N ARG A 438 -19.35 -8.92 -13.90
CA ARG A 438 -18.68 -7.82 -14.63
C ARG A 438 -17.86 -6.92 -13.69
N LEU A 439 -18.36 -6.62 -12.49
CA LEU A 439 -17.63 -5.83 -11.49
C LEU A 439 -16.40 -6.60 -10.95
N ILE A 440 -16.53 -7.91 -10.77
CA ILE A 440 -15.46 -8.83 -10.41
C ILE A 440 -14.38 -8.86 -11.50
N ARG A 441 -14.75 -8.93 -12.78
CA ARG A 441 -13.80 -8.85 -13.90
C ARG A 441 -13.00 -7.55 -13.88
N PHE A 442 -13.66 -6.42 -13.65
CA PHE A 442 -13.01 -5.11 -13.55
C PHE A 442 -11.94 -5.09 -12.44
N VAL A 443 -12.28 -5.52 -11.22
CA VAL A 443 -11.31 -5.56 -10.11
C VAL A 443 -10.21 -6.59 -10.39
N SER A 444 -10.54 -7.77 -10.92
CA SER A 444 -9.55 -8.78 -11.31
C SER A 444 -8.52 -8.20 -12.28
N SER A 445 -8.99 -7.48 -13.31
CA SER A 445 -8.12 -6.84 -14.28
C SER A 445 -7.24 -5.75 -13.67
N HIS A 446 -7.78 -4.95 -12.76
CA HIS A 446 -7.01 -3.94 -12.02
C HIS A 446 -5.90 -4.59 -11.15
N GLU A 447 -6.23 -5.61 -10.36
CA GLU A 447 -5.25 -6.31 -9.53
C GLU A 447 -4.15 -6.99 -10.37
N VAL A 448 -4.52 -7.53 -11.54
CA VAL A 448 -3.54 -8.10 -12.47
C VAL A 448 -2.53 -7.05 -12.92
N GLY A 449 -2.96 -5.81 -13.19
CA GLY A 449 -2.05 -4.73 -13.57
C GLY A 449 -0.94 -4.49 -12.54
N HIS A 450 -1.26 -4.54 -11.25
CA HIS A 450 -0.25 -4.48 -10.18
C HIS A 450 0.76 -5.62 -10.27
N THR A 451 0.29 -6.84 -10.50
CA THR A 451 1.16 -8.00 -10.66
C THR A 451 2.00 -7.99 -11.93
N LEU A 452 1.70 -7.09 -12.89
CA LEU A 452 2.52 -6.84 -14.08
C LEU A 452 3.58 -5.75 -13.86
N GLY A 453 3.65 -5.14 -12.68
CA GLY A 453 4.60 -4.08 -12.35
C GLY A 453 4.01 -2.66 -12.43
N LEU A 454 2.71 -2.50 -12.68
CA LEU A 454 2.10 -1.17 -12.82
C LEU A 454 1.56 -0.64 -11.48
N PRO A 455 1.98 0.56 -11.03
CA PRO A 455 1.33 1.25 -9.92
C PRO A 455 0.01 1.88 -10.38
N HIS A 456 -0.71 2.50 -9.45
CA HIS A 456 -1.85 3.34 -9.83
C HIS A 456 -1.41 4.53 -10.69
N ASN A 457 -2.17 4.84 -11.73
CA ASN A 457 -2.05 6.08 -12.49
C ASN A 457 -3.23 7.01 -12.16
N MET A 458 -3.11 7.73 -11.04
CA MET A 458 -4.17 8.63 -10.55
C MET A 458 -4.33 9.89 -11.41
N GLY A 459 -3.42 10.13 -12.36
CA GLY A 459 -3.50 11.25 -13.30
C GLY A 459 -4.14 10.91 -14.65
N SER A 460 -4.65 9.69 -14.81
CA SER A 460 -5.16 9.23 -16.09
C SER A 460 -6.52 9.85 -16.44
N SER A 461 -7.44 9.93 -15.47
CA SER A 461 -8.82 10.39 -15.63
C SER A 461 -8.90 11.83 -16.13
N HIS A 462 -7.93 12.66 -15.72
CA HIS A 462 -7.81 14.07 -16.09
C HIS A 462 -7.62 14.28 -17.60
N ALA A 463 -7.21 13.25 -18.34
CA ALA A 463 -7.01 13.35 -19.79
C ALA A 463 -8.30 13.51 -20.59
N TYR A 464 -9.46 13.17 -20.01
CA TYR A 464 -10.74 13.22 -20.70
C TYR A 464 -11.55 14.46 -20.33
N PRO A 465 -12.05 15.24 -21.31
CA PRO A 465 -13.01 16.29 -21.02
C PRO A 465 -14.26 15.74 -20.35
N VAL A 466 -14.74 16.39 -19.29
CA VAL A 466 -15.91 15.92 -18.51
C VAL A 466 -17.13 15.62 -19.38
N ASP A 467 -17.43 16.46 -20.38
CA ASP A 467 -18.61 16.25 -21.24
C ASP A 467 -18.48 15.04 -22.16
N SER A 468 -17.26 14.67 -22.55
CA SER A 468 -17.02 13.48 -23.38
C SER A 468 -17.45 12.20 -22.67
N LEU A 469 -17.37 12.17 -21.34
CA LEU A 469 -17.81 11.05 -20.51
C LEU A 469 -19.34 10.86 -20.49
N ARG A 470 -20.10 11.83 -21.02
CA ARG A 470 -21.54 11.71 -21.25
C ARG A 470 -21.90 11.16 -22.63
N SER A 471 -20.92 11.03 -23.53
CA SER A 471 -21.13 10.52 -24.88
C SER A 471 -20.95 9.01 -24.95
N ALA A 472 -21.97 8.31 -25.44
CA ALA A 472 -21.90 6.87 -25.65
C ALA A 472 -20.89 6.48 -26.72
N SER A 473 -20.74 7.26 -27.79
CA SER A 473 -19.75 6.98 -28.84
C SER A 473 -18.33 7.15 -28.33
N PHE A 474 -18.09 8.13 -27.46
CA PHE A 474 -16.80 8.36 -26.84
C PHE A 474 -16.46 7.26 -25.85
N THR A 475 -17.32 7.05 -24.85
CA THR A 475 -17.06 6.10 -23.74
C THR A 475 -16.98 4.64 -24.20
N LYS A 476 -17.70 4.23 -25.25
CA LYS A 476 -17.55 2.89 -25.84
C LYS A 476 -16.20 2.67 -26.53
N LYS A 477 -15.57 3.74 -27.02
CA LYS A 477 -14.26 3.66 -27.68
C LYS A 477 -13.10 3.82 -26.69
N HIS A 478 -13.29 4.65 -25.68
CA HIS A 478 -12.22 5.15 -24.82
C HIS A 478 -12.33 4.72 -23.36
N GLY A 479 -13.42 4.06 -22.96
CA GLY A 479 -13.74 3.81 -21.55
C GLY A 479 -14.01 5.10 -20.78
N THR A 480 -13.77 5.09 -19.47
CA THR A 480 -13.90 6.27 -18.59
C THR A 480 -12.57 6.89 -18.19
N ALA A 481 -11.45 6.21 -18.46
CA ALA A 481 -10.09 6.73 -18.31
C ALA A 481 -9.14 6.05 -19.32
N PRO A 482 -8.01 6.68 -19.70
CA PRO A 482 -6.95 6.08 -20.51
C PRO A 482 -6.28 4.84 -19.90
N SER A 483 -6.36 4.65 -18.58
CA SER A 483 -5.78 3.53 -17.84
C SER A 483 -6.80 2.89 -16.90
N ILE A 484 -6.84 1.56 -16.86
CA ILE A 484 -7.57 0.83 -15.81
C ILE A 484 -6.90 0.95 -14.44
N MET A 485 -5.60 1.31 -14.41
CA MET A 485 -4.83 1.50 -13.19
C MET A 485 -5.15 2.83 -12.49
N ASP A 486 -6.04 3.63 -13.07
CA ASP A 486 -6.69 4.71 -12.38
C ASP A 486 -7.80 4.19 -11.44
N TYR A 487 -8.07 4.90 -10.36
CA TYR A 487 -9.26 4.73 -9.53
C TYR A 487 -10.50 5.45 -10.11
N ALA A 488 -10.56 5.66 -11.42
CA ALA A 488 -11.72 6.16 -12.17
C ALA A 488 -12.87 5.12 -12.29
N ARG A 489 -13.29 4.53 -11.16
CA ARG A 489 -14.05 3.26 -11.10
C ARG A 489 -15.34 3.24 -11.91
N PHE A 490 -16.29 4.13 -11.59
CA PHE A 490 -17.55 4.20 -12.33
C PHE A 490 -17.93 5.62 -12.76
N ASN A 491 -18.56 5.72 -13.93
CA ASN A 491 -18.96 6.97 -14.58
C ASN A 491 -20.10 7.69 -13.84
N TYR A 492 -19.78 8.37 -12.73
CA TYR A 492 -20.74 9.15 -11.96
C TYR A 492 -21.15 10.47 -12.63
N ILE A 493 -20.52 10.82 -13.76
CA ILE A 493 -20.82 12.02 -14.56
C ILE A 493 -22.07 11.81 -15.41
N ALA A 494 -22.29 10.60 -15.91
CA ALA A 494 -23.41 10.30 -16.79
C ALA A 494 -24.77 10.61 -16.12
N GLN A 495 -25.66 11.22 -16.90
CA GLN A 495 -27.00 11.67 -16.49
C GLN A 495 -28.09 10.79 -17.14
N PRO A 496 -29.35 10.82 -16.64
CA PRO A 496 -30.40 9.92 -17.14
C PRO A 496 -30.68 9.97 -18.65
N GLU A 497 -30.39 11.11 -19.28
CA GLU A 497 -30.48 11.32 -20.72
C GLU A 497 -29.34 10.65 -21.52
N ASP A 498 -28.21 10.33 -20.89
CA ASP A 498 -26.99 9.82 -21.53
C ASP A 498 -27.06 8.29 -21.76
N LYS A 499 -27.93 7.86 -22.66
CA LYS A 499 -28.19 6.42 -22.85
C LYS A 499 -27.02 5.69 -23.51
N GLY A 500 -26.66 4.54 -22.93
CA GLY A 500 -25.70 3.60 -23.51
C GLY A 500 -24.22 3.97 -23.34
N VAL A 501 -23.90 4.91 -22.45
CA VAL A 501 -22.53 5.21 -22.04
C VAL A 501 -21.85 4.02 -21.36
N ALA A 502 -20.54 3.89 -21.53
CA ALA A 502 -19.76 2.97 -20.71
C ALA A 502 -19.66 3.51 -19.27
N LEU A 503 -19.76 2.61 -18.30
CA LEU A 503 -19.80 2.96 -16.89
C LEU A 503 -18.50 2.68 -16.14
N MET A 504 -17.48 2.13 -16.78
CA MET A 504 -16.23 1.71 -16.14
C MET A 504 -15.07 1.81 -17.13
N PRO A 505 -13.81 1.89 -16.67
CA PRO A 505 -12.66 1.85 -17.54
C PRO A 505 -12.37 0.40 -17.97
N GLU A 506 -11.55 0.28 -19.00
CA GLU A 506 -11.03 -0.99 -19.52
C GLU A 506 -9.51 -0.84 -19.72
N ILE A 507 -8.79 -1.90 -20.12
CA ILE A 507 -7.39 -1.73 -20.55
C ILE A 507 -7.34 -0.74 -21.71
N GLY A 508 -6.84 0.45 -21.40
CA GLY A 508 -6.92 1.64 -22.24
C GLY A 508 -5.61 1.90 -22.98
N ILE A 509 -5.52 3.12 -23.53
CA ILE A 509 -4.38 3.53 -24.35
C ILE A 509 -3.09 3.67 -23.54
N TYR A 510 -3.18 4.18 -22.30
CA TYR A 510 -2.03 4.30 -21.41
C TYR A 510 -1.52 2.93 -20.97
N ASP A 511 -2.42 1.99 -20.65
CA ASP A 511 -2.02 0.64 -20.22
C ASP A 511 -1.23 -0.10 -21.32
N LYS A 512 -1.71 -0.01 -22.57
CA LYS A 512 -1.02 -0.57 -23.74
C LYS A 512 0.34 0.08 -23.94
N TYR A 513 0.42 1.40 -23.77
CA TYR A 513 1.67 2.15 -23.86
C TYR A 513 2.67 1.74 -22.78
N ALA A 514 2.25 1.71 -21.51
CA ALA A 514 3.11 1.33 -20.39
C ALA A 514 3.62 -0.11 -20.57
N ILE A 515 2.73 -1.07 -20.87
CA ILE A 515 3.13 -2.46 -21.11
C ILE A 515 4.09 -2.57 -22.30
N ALA A 516 3.84 -1.87 -23.41
CA ALA A 516 4.79 -1.83 -24.52
C ALA A 516 6.15 -1.26 -24.10
N TRP A 517 6.16 -0.16 -23.34
CA TRP A 517 7.38 0.49 -22.86
C TRP A 517 8.17 -0.40 -21.89
N GLY A 518 7.53 -1.16 -21.00
CA GLY A 518 8.22 -2.02 -20.02
C GLY A 518 8.56 -3.43 -20.52
N TYR A 519 7.75 -3.99 -21.44
CA TYR A 519 7.88 -5.40 -21.86
C TYR A 519 8.37 -5.61 -23.28
N ARG A 520 8.29 -4.63 -24.19
CA ARG A 520 8.78 -4.82 -25.57
C ARG A 520 10.30 -5.02 -25.57
N PRO A 521 10.81 -6.18 -26.04
CA PRO A 521 12.25 -6.41 -26.12
C PRO A 521 12.91 -5.45 -27.11
N ILE A 522 14.05 -4.88 -26.72
CA ILE A 522 14.94 -4.13 -27.60
C ILE A 522 16.15 -5.04 -27.85
N LEU A 523 16.11 -5.72 -29.00
CA LEU A 523 17.11 -6.72 -29.38
C LEU A 523 18.49 -6.07 -29.59
N ASP A 524 19.55 -6.85 -29.38
CA ASP A 524 20.94 -6.47 -29.66
C ASP A 524 21.42 -5.20 -28.94
N LYS A 525 20.82 -4.89 -27.79
CA LYS A 525 21.19 -3.78 -26.90
C LYS A 525 21.46 -4.31 -25.49
N SER A 526 22.44 -3.74 -24.80
CA SER A 526 22.60 -3.87 -23.35
C SER A 526 21.50 -3.11 -22.61
N ALA A 527 21.43 -3.23 -21.28
CA ALA A 527 20.44 -2.50 -20.48
C ALA A 527 20.65 -0.98 -20.52
N GLU A 528 21.90 -0.53 -20.62
CA GLU A 528 22.23 0.90 -20.69
C GLU A 528 21.91 1.50 -22.06
N GLU A 529 22.19 0.77 -23.14
CA GLU A 529 21.93 1.22 -24.50
C GLU A 529 20.43 1.30 -24.84
N GLU A 530 19.55 0.66 -24.05
CA GLU A 530 18.09 0.80 -24.21
C GLU A 530 17.59 2.21 -23.89
N LYS A 531 18.29 2.97 -23.05
CA LYS A 531 17.80 4.25 -22.51
C LYS A 531 17.43 5.26 -23.59
N GLU A 532 18.22 5.34 -24.65
CA GLU A 532 17.95 6.27 -25.75
C GLU A 532 16.64 5.91 -26.46
N THR A 533 16.48 4.65 -26.84
CA THR A 533 15.23 4.16 -27.47
C THR A 533 14.02 4.37 -26.56
N LEU A 534 14.14 4.07 -25.26
CA LEU A 534 13.08 4.25 -24.28
C LEU A 534 12.69 5.73 -24.11
N ASN A 535 13.68 6.64 -24.10
CA ASN A 535 13.44 8.08 -24.08
C ASN A 535 12.68 8.52 -25.34
N GLN A 536 13.08 8.07 -26.53
CA GLN A 536 12.38 8.41 -27.78
C GLN A 536 10.94 7.91 -27.81
N TRP A 537 10.65 6.74 -27.25
CA TRP A 537 9.28 6.25 -27.11
C TRP A 537 8.42 7.12 -26.19
N ILE A 538 9.01 7.67 -25.13
CA ILE A 538 8.33 8.65 -24.25
C ILE A 538 8.12 9.97 -25.00
N LEU A 539 9.14 10.49 -25.66
CA LEU A 539 9.09 11.78 -26.36
C LEU A 539 8.07 11.81 -27.51
N LYS A 540 7.78 10.67 -28.14
CA LYS A 540 6.70 10.53 -29.13
C LYS A 540 5.33 10.96 -28.60
N HIS A 541 5.12 10.87 -27.28
CA HIS A 541 3.87 11.19 -26.61
C HIS A 541 4.01 12.39 -25.66
N ALA A 542 5.11 13.16 -25.75
CA ALA A 542 5.35 14.29 -24.88
C ALA A 542 4.23 15.33 -24.98
N GLY A 543 3.63 15.68 -23.84
CA GLY A 543 2.55 16.66 -23.76
C GLY A 543 1.16 16.12 -24.11
N ASP A 544 1.02 14.86 -24.52
CA ASP A 544 -0.28 14.23 -24.73
C ASP A 544 -0.84 13.70 -23.39
N PRO A 545 -1.96 14.25 -22.88
CA PRO A 545 -2.51 13.84 -21.60
C PRO A 545 -2.95 12.37 -21.57
N LEU A 546 -3.23 11.74 -22.73
CA LEU A 546 -3.59 10.31 -22.81
C LEU A 546 -2.45 9.38 -22.37
N TYR A 547 -1.22 9.88 -22.38
CA TYR A 547 0.00 9.15 -22.05
C TYR A 547 0.64 9.64 -20.75
N ARG A 548 -0.04 10.50 -19.99
CA ARG A 548 0.48 11.07 -18.75
C ARG A 548 0.39 10.05 -17.60
N PHE A 549 1.50 9.90 -16.88
CA PHE A 549 1.53 9.28 -15.57
C PHE A 549 1.33 10.35 -14.47
N GLY A 550 0.33 10.16 -13.61
CA GLY A 550 0.18 10.90 -12.36
C GLY A 550 0.35 9.97 -11.17
N HIS A 551 1.35 10.26 -10.34
CA HIS A 551 1.66 9.43 -9.18
C HIS A 551 0.56 9.52 -8.11
N GLN A 552 0.33 8.39 -7.42
CA GLN A 552 -0.60 8.33 -6.29
C GLN A 552 -0.15 9.26 -5.16
N GLN A 553 -1.10 9.98 -4.57
CA GLN A 553 -0.87 10.87 -3.43
C GLN A 553 -1.53 10.31 -2.17
N ALA A 554 -0.80 10.31 -1.06
CA ALA A 554 -1.27 9.90 0.26
C ALA A 554 -1.28 11.09 1.23
N GLY A 555 -2.33 11.18 2.05
CA GLY A 555 -2.51 12.30 2.96
C GLY A 555 -3.07 13.53 2.23
N HIS A 556 -2.24 14.55 2.01
CA HIS A 556 -2.66 15.78 1.35
C HIS A 556 -2.53 15.67 -0.17
N ILE A 557 -3.59 16.06 -0.89
CA ILE A 557 -3.56 16.18 -2.34
C ILE A 557 -3.00 17.56 -2.70
N VAL A 558 -1.87 17.57 -3.42
CA VAL A 558 -1.22 18.78 -3.94
C VAL A 558 -1.54 18.97 -5.42
N ASP A 559 -1.43 17.90 -6.22
CA ASP A 559 -1.82 17.93 -7.63
C ASP A 559 -3.29 17.52 -7.79
N PRO A 560 -4.20 18.44 -8.14
CA PRO A 560 -5.62 18.12 -8.30
C PRO A 560 -5.94 17.39 -9.62
N SER A 561 -4.96 17.22 -10.51
CA SER A 561 -5.09 16.37 -11.71
C SER A 561 -4.65 14.94 -11.49
N SER A 562 -4.23 14.57 -10.27
CA SER A 562 -3.77 13.22 -9.91
C SER A 562 -4.44 12.72 -8.62
N GLN A 563 -5.75 12.46 -8.65
CA GLN A 563 -6.55 12.12 -7.46
C GLN A 563 -7.19 10.74 -7.58
N SER A 564 -7.39 10.06 -6.46
CA SER A 564 -8.18 8.83 -6.48
C SER A 564 -9.67 9.14 -6.64
N GLU A 565 -10.39 8.30 -7.38
CA GLU A 565 -11.86 8.32 -7.52
C GLU A 565 -12.44 9.55 -8.26
N ASP A 566 -11.61 10.33 -8.93
CA ASP A 566 -12.04 11.45 -9.76
C ASP A 566 -12.33 11.02 -11.22
N LEU A 567 -12.98 11.90 -11.97
CA LEU A 567 -13.26 11.70 -13.38
C LEU A 567 -13.17 13.03 -14.13
N GLY A 568 -12.41 13.00 -15.22
CA GLY A 568 -12.31 14.09 -16.18
C GLY A 568 -11.47 15.28 -15.73
N ASP A 569 -11.37 16.25 -16.63
CA ASP A 569 -10.47 17.41 -16.52
C ASP A 569 -10.96 18.56 -15.61
N ASP A 570 -12.23 18.58 -15.21
CA ASP A 570 -12.82 19.63 -14.37
C ASP A 570 -13.56 19.03 -13.15
N ALA A 571 -12.90 19.07 -11.99
CA ALA A 571 -13.42 18.54 -10.74
C ALA A 571 -14.74 19.20 -10.29
N MET A 572 -14.94 20.49 -10.55
CA MET A 572 -16.18 21.20 -10.19
C MET A 572 -17.34 20.70 -11.05
N LYS A 573 -17.12 20.55 -12.35
CA LYS A 573 -18.14 20.10 -13.30
C LYS A 573 -18.50 18.63 -13.08
N ALA A 574 -17.50 17.76 -12.93
CA ALA A 574 -17.70 16.34 -12.64
C ALA A 574 -18.47 16.16 -11.32
N SER A 575 -18.06 16.87 -10.27
CA SER A 575 -18.72 16.86 -8.96
C SER A 575 -20.16 17.39 -9.03
N ALA A 576 -20.43 18.40 -9.86
CA ALA A 576 -21.80 18.91 -10.04
C ALA A 576 -22.74 17.84 -10.62
N TYR A 577 -22.28 17.10 -11.63
CA TYR A 577 -23.03 15.96 -12.20
C TYR A 577 -23.19 14.82 -11.19
N GLY A 578 -22.13 14.49 -10.45
CA GLY A 578 -22.17 13.49 -9.38
C GLY A 578 -23.18 13.86 -8.30
N ILE A 579 -23.19 15.10 -7.82
CA ILE A 579 -24.16 15.59 -6.83
C ILE A 579 -25.58 15.56 -7.40
N ALA A 580 -25.78 15.92 -8.67
CA ALA A 580 -27.09 15.83 -9.31
C ALA A 580 -27.61 14.38 -9.29
N ASN A 581 -26.75 13.40 -9.51
CA ASN A 581 -27.08 11.98 -9.39
C ASN A 581 -27.40 11.57 -7.94
N LEU A 582 -26.61 12.00 -6.96
CA LEU A 582 -26.92 11.73 -5.54
C LEU A 582 -28.28 12.31 -5.13
N LYS A 583 -28.63 13.51 -5.59
CA LYS A 583 -29.95 14.14 -5.38
C LYS A 583 -31.12 13.31 -5.94
N ARG A 584 -30.89 12.52 -7.01
CA ARG A 584 -31.89 11.60 -7.58
C ARG A 584 -31.94 10.27 -6.83
N ILE A 585 -30.83 9.83 -6.26
CA ILE A 585 -30.73 8.55 -5.54
C ILE A 585 -31.39 8.64 -4.16
N VAL A 586 -31.13 9.70 -3.38
CA VAL A 586 -31.56 9.80 -1.98
C VAL A 586 -33.07 9.54 -1.79
N PRO A 587 -33.98 10.18 -2.54
CA PRO A 587 -35.42 9.98 -2.35
C PRO A 587 -35.89 8.53 -2.62
N ASN A 588 -35.11 7.76 -3.37
CA ASN A 588 -35.44 6.39 -3.74
C ASN A 588 -34.79 5.35 -2.82
N LEU A 589 -33.92 5.74 -1.89
CA LEU A 589 -33.19 4.79 -1.04
C LEU A 589 -34.12 3.86 -0.29
N ILE A 590 -35.20 4.37 0.33
CA ILE A 590 -36.17 3.51 1.03
C ILE A 590 -36.71 2.44 0.08
N LYS A 591 -37.18 2.83 -1.11
CA LYS A 591 -37.72 1.90 -2.11
C LYS A 591 -36.69 0.86 -2.55
N TRP A 592 -35.45 1.28 -2.76
CA TRP A 592 -34.40 0.43 -3.35
C TRP A 592 -33.66 -0.44 -2.34
N THR A 593 -33.77 -0.16 -1.04
CA THR A 593 -32.92 -0.80 -0.03
C THR A 593 -33.69 -1.43 1.13
N THR A 594 -35.00 -1.61 1.00
CA THR A 594 -35.82 -2.27 2.03
C THR A 594 -36.58 -3.45 1.44
N LYS A 595 -36.66 -4.53 2.21
CA LYS A 595 -37.45 -5.74 1.91
C LYS A 595 -38.38 -6.03 3.10
N GLU A 596 -39.48 -6.73 2.84
CA GLU A 596 -40.41 -7.15 3.89
C GLU A 596 -39.73 -8.14 4.85
N GLY A 597 -39.91 -7.94 6.16
CA GLY A 597 -39.28 -8.77 7.20
C GLY A 597 -37.83 -8.43 7.56
N GLU A 598 -37.19 -7.48 6.87
CA GLU A 598 -35.81 -7.07 7.12
C GLU A 598 -35.71 -5.72 7.87
N THR A 599 -34.54 -5.46 8.49
CA THR A 599 -34.24 -4.20 9.17
C THR A 599 -33.81 -3.10 8.19
N TYR A 600 -33.65 -1.87 8.67
CA TYR A 600 -33.17 -0.73 7.86
C TYR A 600 -31.63 -0.67 7.73
N GLU A 601 -30.92 -1.79 7.88
CA GLU A 601 -29.45 -1.83 7.83
C GLU A 601 -28.89 -1.43 6.47
N ASP A 602 -29.46 -1.95 5.37
CA ASP A 602 -29.04 -1.57 4.02
C ASP A 602 -29.35 -0.10 3.71
N LEU A 603 -30.50 0.40 4.16
CA LEU A 603 -30.86 1.82 4.06
C LEU A 603 -29.82 2.69 4.77
N LYS A 604 -29.47 2.35 6.01
CA LYS A 604 -28.47 3.08 6.79
C LYS A 604 -27.09 3.02 6.14
N SER A 605 -26.70 1.84 5.64
CA SER A 605 -25.43 1.61 4.97
C SER A 605 -25.30 2.44 3.69
N LEU A 606 -26.26 2.32 2.77
CA LEU A 606 -26.21 3.01 1.46
C LEU A 606 -26.44 4.52 1.59
N TYR A 607 -27.24 4.99 2.55
CA TYR A 607 -27.29 6.41 2.89
C TYR A 607 -25.93 6.93 3.41
N GLY A 608 -25.20 6.11 4.18
CA GLY A 608 -23.82 6.39 4.58
C GLY A 608 -22.86 6.46 3.38
N GLN A 609 -23.02 5.57 2.40
CA GLN A 609 -22.21 5.56 1.16
C GLN A 609 -22.46 6.81 0.31
N VAL A 610 -23.71 7.29 0.21
CA VAL A 610 -24.03 8.58 -0.44
C VAL A 610 -23.28 9.74 0.21
N LEU A 611 -23.23 9.80 1.54
CA LEU A 611 -22.48 10.83 2.26
C LEU A 611 -20.97 10.71 2.04
N GLY A 612 -20.44 9.48 1.99
CA GLY A 612 -19.05 9.21 1.66
C GLY A 612 -18.69 9.73 0.27
N GLN A 613 -19.47 9.37 -0.74
CA GLN A 613 -19.28 9.85 -2.11
C GLN A 613 -19.41 11.37 -2.22
N TYR A 614 -20.38 11.96 -1.52
CA TYR A 614 -20.52 13.42 -1.49
C TYR A 614 -19.28 14.10 -0.90
N ARG A 615 -18.72 13.57 0.19
CA ARG A 615 -17.48 14.10 0.80
C ARG A 615 -16.25 13.94 -0.11
N LEU A 616 -16.22 12.88 -0.92
CA LEU A 616 -15.17 12.68 -1.90
C LEU A 616 -15.17 13.81 -2.95
N TYR A 617 -16.35 14.17 -3.49
CA TYR A 617 -16.50 15.32 -4.41
C TYR A 617 -16.05 16.64 -3.78
N ILE A 618 -16.35 16.86 -2.49
CA ILE A 618 -15.85 18.03 -1.75
C ILE A 618 -14.32 18.04 -1.71
N GLY A 619 -13.70 16.88 -1.49
CA GLY A 619 -12.25 16.70 -1.52
C GLY A 619 -11.65 17.06 -2.88
N HIS A 620 -12.18 16.49 -3.97
CA HIS A 620 -11.72 16.73 -5.34
C HIS A 620 -11.74 18.21 -5.71
N VAL A 621 -12.83 18.91 -5.39
CA VAL A 621 -12.95 20.35 -5.64
C VAL A 621 -11.99 21.15 -4.77
N SER A 622 -11.88 20.81 -3.48
CA SER A 622 -11.01 21.55 -2.55
C SER A 622 -9.52 21.46 -2.91
N ALA A 623 -9.08 20.37 -3.54
CA ALA A 623 -7.69 20.19 -3.98
C ALA A 623 -7.22 21.22 -5.01
N ASN A 624 -8.16 21.84 -5.74
CA ASN A 624 -7.84 22.88 -6.72
C ASN A 624 -7.39 24.20 -6.07
N VAL A 625 -7.75 24.47 -4.81
CA VAL A 625 -7.31 25.68 -4.10
C VAL A 625 -5.91 25.46 -3.52
N GLY A 626 -4.96 26.32 -3.87
CA GLY A 626 -3.55 26.14 -3.54
C GLY A 626 -2.95 24.86 -4.13
N GLY A 627 -3.55 24.31 -5.20
CA GLY A 627 -3.06 23.15 -5.91
C GLY A 627 -1.90 23.49 -6.85
N VAL A 628 -1.07 22.48 -7.13
CA VAL A 628 0.10 22.57 -8.03
C VAL A 628 0.12 21.31 -8.89
N TYR A 629 -0.04 21.47 -10.21
CA TYR A 629 0.13 20.39 -11.17
C TYR A 629 1.59 19.94 -11.21
N GLU A 630 1.82 18.64 -11.19
CA GLU A 630 3.15 18.04 -11.32
C GLU A 630 3.28 17.27 -12.64
N TYR A 631 4.35 17.54 -13.37
CA TYR A 631 4.68 16.87 -14.62
C TYR A 631 6.11 16.35 -14.56
N TYR A 632 6.31 15.10 -14.97
CA TYR A 632 7.64 14.54 -15.14
C TYR A 632 8.21 14.91 -16.51
N LYS A 633 9.40 15.50 -16.52
CA LYS A 633 10.10 15.93 -17.73
C LYS A 633 11.60 15.82 -17.53
N THR A 634 12.32 15.49 -18.60
CA THR A 634 13.78 15.57 -18.64
C THR A 634 14.24 16.96 -19.11
N ALA A 635 15.52 17.30 -18.89
CA ALA A 635 16.06 18.64 -19.16
C ALA A 635 16.02 19.05 -20.64
N ASP A 636 15.89 18.09 -21.55
CA ASP A 636 15.73 18.28 -23.00
C ASP A 636 14.27 18.55 -23.42
N GLN A 637 13.30 18.46 -22.50
CA GLN A 637 11.90 18.79 -22.74
C GLN A 637 11.57 20.20 -22.26
N SER A 638 10.81 20.95 -23.07
CA SER A 638 10.39 22.31 -22.72
C SER A 638 9.26 22.36 -21.67
N GLY A 639 9.21 23.48 -20.95
CA GLY A 639 8.11 23.83 -20.04
C GLY A 639 8.33 23.37 -18.60
N GLU A 640 7.41 23.78 -17.74
CA GLU A 640 7.55 23.63 -16.29
C GLU A 640 7.15 22.22 -15.82
N VAL A 641 7.74 21.79 -14.70
CA VAL A 641 7.40 20.53 -13.99
C VAL A 641 6.44 20.77 -12.82
N TYR A 642 6.35 22.01 -12.33
CA TYR A 642 5.41 22.45 -11.30
C TYR A 642 4.65 23.68 -11.78
N VAL A 643 3.32 23.60 -11.83
CA VAL A 643 2.47 24.71 -12.30
C VAL A 643 1.33 24.94 -11.33
N TYR A 644 1.23 26.14 -10.75
CA TYR A 644 0.12 26.48 -9.87
C TYR A 644 -1.21 26.44 -10.63
N VAL A 645 -2.26 25.94 -9.96
CA VAL A 645 -3.62 25.98 -10.52
C VAL A 645 -4.03 27.42 -10.83
N PRO A 646 -4.54 27.73 -12.03
CA PRO A 646 -5.01 29.06 -12.40
C PRO A 646 -6.00 29.68 -11.42
N LYS A 647 -5.88 30.99 -11.18
CA LYS A 647 -6.70 31.76 -10.22
C LYS A 647 -8.20 31.59 -10.43
N ASP A 648 -8.66 31.59 -11.67
CA ASP A 648 -10.07 31.44 -12.02
C ASP A 648 -10.61 30.07 -11.60
N ILE A 649 -9.83 29.00 -11.79
CA ILE A 649 -10.17 27.63 -11.36
C ILE A 649 -10.29 27.59 -9.83
N GLN A 650 -9.35 28.17 -9.11
CA GLN A 650 -9.41 28.23 -7.64
C GLN A 650 -10.63 28.99 -7.13
N LYS A 651 -10.97 30.12 -7.76
CA LYS A 651 -12.20 30.88 -7.45
C LYS A 651 -13.46 30.07 -7.73
N ARG A 652 -13.54 29.39 -8.88
CA ARG A 652 -14.67 28.48 -9.20
C ARG A 652 -14.81 27.36 -8.18
N ALA A 653 -13.71 26.81 -7.66
CA ALA A 653 -13.74 25.80 -6.62
C ALA A 653 -14.37 26.32 -5.31
N VAL A 654 -13.99 27.52 -4.85
CA VAL A 654 -14.60 28.12 -3.65
C VAL A 654 -16.07 28.46 -3.88
N GLN A 655 -16.43 28.97 -5.07
CA GLN A 655 -17.83 29.24 -5.44
C GLN A 655 -18.68 27.96 -5.46
N PHE A 656 -18.13 26.86 -5.98
CA PHE A 656 -18.78 25.55 -5.93
C PHE A 656 -19.06 25.12 -4.49
N LEU A 657 -18.05 25.20 -3.61
CA LEU A 657 -18.19 24.83 -2.20
C LEU A 657 -19.20 25.72 -1.48
N ASN A 658 -19.20 27.03 -1.75
CA ASN A 658 -20.20 27.96 -1.24
C ASN A 658 -21.63 27.52 -1.63
N LYS A 659 -21.82 27.13 -2.90
CA LYS A 659 -23.12 26.79 -3.47
C LYS A 659 -23.64 25.41 -3.04
N GLU A 660 -22.82 24.37 -3.15
CA GLU A 660 -23.26 22.99 -2.95
C GLU A 660 -23.06 22.51 -1.51
N VAL A 661 -22.05 23.04 -0.79
CA VAL A 661 -21.64 22.54 0.54
C VAL A 661 -22.04 23.48 1.66
N PHE A 662 -21.58 24.73 1.62
CA PHE A 662 -21.78 25.66 2.74
C PHE A 662 -23.24 26.08 2.82
N LYS A 663 -23.91 26.37 1.71
CA LYS A 663 -25.38 26.36 1.70
C LYS A 663 -25.87 24.99 2.17
N THR A 664 -26.75 24.97 3.17
CA THR A 664 -27.22 23.73 3.78
C THR A 664 -27.75 22.76 2.71
N PRO A 665 -27.14 21.57 2.55
CA PRO A 665 -27.56 20.61 1.52
C PRO A 665 -28.84 19.89 1.97
N SER A 666 -29.97 20.58 1.85
CA SER A 666 -31.27 20.11 2.35
C SER A 666 -31.74 18.80 1.73
N TRP A 667 -31.30 18.47 0.52
CA TRP A 667 -31.58 17.21 -0.16
C TRP A 667 -31.02 15.98 0.57
N LEU A 668 -30.02 16.16 1.45
CA LEU A 668 -29.54 15.08 2.33
C LEU A 668 -30.42 14.91 3.58
N ILE A 669 -31.25 15.89 3.90
CA ILE A 669 -32.06 15.92 5.13
C ILE A 669 -33.46 15.35 4.80
N ASP A 670 -33.51 14.04 4.55
CA ASP A 670 -34.76 13.33 4.29
C ASP A 670 -35.35 12.77 5.60
N ASN A 671 -36.47 13.35 6.05
CA ASN A 671 -37.12 12.96 7.30
C ASN A 671 -37.65 11.51 7.28
N ALA A 672 -38.01 10.97 6.12
CA ALA A 672 -38.49 9.59 6.02
C ALA A 672 -37.33 8.61 6.23
N ILE A 673 -36.14 8.94 5.73
CA ILE A 673 -34.92 8.15 5.96
C ILE A 673 -34.45 8.31 7.40
N ILE A 674 -34.25 9.55 7.87
CA ILE A 674 -33.66 9.85 9.18
C ILE A 674 -34.41 9.11 10.30
N LYS A 675 -35.75 9.20 10.31
CA LYS A 675 -36.60 8.53 11.33
C LYS A 675 -36.48 7.01 11.35
N ARG A 676 -35.92 6.39 10.31
CA ARG A 676 -35.72 4.93 10.20
C ARG A 676 -34.31 4.48 10.58
N ILE A 677 -33.32 5.38 10.58
CA ILE A 677 -31.91 5.01 10.73
C ILE A 677 -31.24 5.59 11.97
N GLU A 678 -31.79 6.66 12.56
CA GLU A 678 -31.24 7.31 13.76
C GLU A 678 -32.31 8.05 14.58
N TYR A 679 -32.12 8.15 15.90
CA TYR A 679 -32.98 8.94 16.80
C TYR A 679 -32.51 10.39 16.95
N ALA A 680 -31.20 10.63 16.80
CA ALA A 680 -30.56 11.94 16.79
C ALA A 680 -29.19 11.82 16.07
N GLY A 681 -28.81 12.84 15.29
CA GLY A 681 -27.50 12.84 14.60
C GLY A 681 -27.41 13.69 13.34
N THR A 682 -28.54 14.08 12.75
CA THR A 682 -28.59 14.84 11.48
C THR A 682 -27.83 16.17 11.53
N LEU A 683 -27.98 16.94 12.61
CA LEU A 683 -27.25 18.22 12.79
C LEU A 683 -25.74 18.03 12.76
N GLU A 684 -25.25 17.01 13.46
CA GLU A 684 -23.82 16.67 13.53
C GLU A 684 -23.30 16.15 12.18
N ARG A 685 -24.09 15.31 11.51
CA ARG A 685 -23.78 14.76 10.18
C ARG A 685 -23.60 15.86 9.13
N ILE A 686 -24.50 16.83 9.09
CA ILE A 686 -24.41 17.98 8.18
C ILE A 686 -23.24 18.88 8.58
N LYS A 687 -23.11 19.24 9.87
CA LYS A 687 -21.98 20.03 10.38
C LYS A 687 -20.64 19.42 9.96
N ASN A 688 -20.43 18.13 10.24
CA ASN A 688 -19.18 17.44 9.93
C ASN A 688 -18.87 17.46 8.44
N THR A 689 -19.89 17.33 7.59
CA THR A 689 -19.71 17.38 6.13
C THR A 689 -19.31 18.78 5.65
N GLN A 690 -19.91 19.84 6.18
CA GLN A 690 -19.55 21.21 5.81
C GLN A 690 -18.19 21.63 6.40
N ALA A 691 -17.89 21.19 7.62
CA ALA A 691 -16.64 21.45 8.31
C ALA A 691 -15.44 20.78 7.62
N ILE A 692 -15.63 19.65 6.93
CA ILE A 692 -14.60 19.04 6.05
C ILE A 692 -14.19 20.04 4.96
N GLY A 693 -15.14 20.65 4.25
CA GLY A 693 -14.84 21.64 3.21
C GLY A 693 -14.05 22.84 3.75
N LEU A 694 -14.44 23.37 4.92
CA LEU A 694 -13.69 24.46 5.57
C LEU A 694 -12.29 24.04 6.01
N SER A 695 -12.17 22.86 6.63
CA SER A 695 -10.88 22.35 7.12
C SER A 695 -9.92 22.09 5.96
N HIS A 696 -10.43 21.64 4.82
CA HIS A 696 -9.66 21.56 3.59
C HIS A 696 -9.20 22.96 3.15
N LEU A 697 -10.10 23.92 2.94
CA LEU A 697 -9.71 25.24 2.40
C LEU A 697 -8.74 26.02 3.31
N LEU A 698 -8.88 25.85 4.64
CA LEU A 698 -8.11 26.56 5.66
C LEU A 698 -6.93 25.72 6.20
N ASP A 699 -6.57 24.64 5.53
CA ASP A 699 -5.40 23.84 5.88
C ASP A 699 -4.11 24.67 5.82
N ILE A 700 -3.25 24.57 6.84
CA ILE A 700 -2.05 25.42 6.98
C ILE A 700 -1.08 25.21 5.81
N ALA A 701 -0.85 23.96 5.39
CA ALA A 701 0.03 23.65 4.26
C ALA A 701 -0.53 24.22 2.95
N ARG A 702 -1.86 24.15 2.75
CA ARG A 702 -2.54 24.77 1.60
C ARG A 702 -2.45 26.29 1.60
N LEU A 703 -2.74 26.94 2.73
CA LEU A 703 -2.64 28.39 2.85
C LEU A 703 -1.21 28.88 2.59
N HIS A 704 -0.20 28.12 3.00
CA HIS A 704 1.19 28.41 2.67
C HIS A 704 1.44 28.38 1.16
N ARG A 705 0.95 27.36 0.43
CA ARG A 705 1.06 27.30 -1.04
C ARG A 705 0.33 28.45 -1.73
N VAL A 706 -0.80 28.91 -1.18
CA VAL A 706 -1.53 30.08 -1.68
C VAL A 706 -0.68 31.35 -1.55
N ILE A 707 -0.04 31.56 -0.40
CA ILE A 707 0.87 32.69 -0.17
C ILE A 707 2.12 32.60 -1.07
N GLU A 708 2.70 31.41 -1.20
CA GLU A 708 3.88 31.21 -2.06
C GLU A 708 3.56 31.49 -3.53
N ASN A 709 2.39 31.04 -4.01
CA ASN A 709 1.91 31.39 -5.35
C ASN A 709 1.78 32.91 -5.52
N GLU A 710 1.22 33.62 -4.54
CA GLU A 710 1.11 35.08 -4.55
C GLU A 710 2.49 35.76 -4.59
N ALA A 711 3.46 35.28 -3.81
CA ALA A 711 4.82 35.80 -3.81
C ALA A 711 5.52 35.62 -5.17
N LEU A 712 5.29 34.50 -5.85
CA LEU A 712 5.92 34.18 -7.13
C LEU A 712 5.20 34.81 -8.33
N ASN A 713 3.86 34.88 -8.30
CA ASN A 713 3.03 35.21 -9.47
C ASN A 713 2.20 36.49 -9.31
N GLY A 714 2.27 37.17 -8.17
CA GLY A 714 1.59 38.44 -7.92
C GLY A 714 0.09 38.38 -8.19
N ASP A 715 -0.42 39.32 -8.99
CA ASP A 715 -1.86 39.44 -9.27
C ASP A 715 -2.48 38.28 -10.06
N LYS A 716 -1.64 37.49 -10.74
CA LYS A 716 -2.09 36.25 -11.41
C LYS A 716 -2.46 35.15 -10.42
N ALA A 717 -1.98 35.23 -9.17
CA ALA A 717 -2.33 34.27 -8.13
C ALA A 717 -3.70 34.57 -7.49
N TYR A 718 -4.32 33.53 -6.94
CA TYR A 718 -5.47 33.69 -6.04
C TYR A 718 -4.97 34.03 -4.65
N LYS A 719 -5.19 35.27 -4.19
CA LYS A 719 -4.58 35.77 -2.96
C LYS A 719 -5.26 35.18 -1.71
N ILE A 720 -4.51 35.07 -0.61
CA ILE A 720 -5.08 34.58 0.65
C ILE A 720 -6.23 35.48 1.15
N THR A 721 -6.14 36.78 0.92
CA THR A 721 -7.21 37.73 1.28
C THR A 721 -8.48 37.53 0.46
N GLU A 722 -8.35 37.21 -0.82
CA GLU A 722 -9.48 36.87 -1.69
C GLU A 722 -10.12 35.56 -1.25
N LEU A 723 -9.32 34.54 -0.97
CA LEU A 723 -9.78 33.24 -0.45
C LEU A 723 -10.59 33.40 0.84
N MET A 724 -10.05 34.09 1.84
CA MET A 724 -10.72 34.32 3.13
C MET A 724 -12.04 35.08 2.94
N SER A 725 -12.04 36.13 2.10
CA SER A 725 -13.24 36.89 1.76
C SER A 725 -14.30 36.02 1.07
N ASP A 726 -13.92 35.19 0.10
CA ASP A 726 -14.87 34.39 -0.67
C ASP A 726 -15.46 33.24 0.16
N ILE A 727 -14.70 32.66 1.10
CA ILE A 727 -15.22 31.75 2.12
C ILE A 727 -16.22 32.48 3.03
N ARG A 728 -15.85 33.67 3.55
CA ARG A 728 -16.72 34.47 4.43
C ARG A 728 -18.07 34.76 3.79
N LYS A 729 -18.06 35.19 2.52
CA LYS A 729 -19.28 35.50 1.75
C LYS A 729 -20.21 34.29 1.61
N GLY A 730 -19.71 33.06 1.59
CA GLY A 730 -20.55 31.85 1.55
C GLY A 730 -21.03 31.36 2.92
N VAL A 731 -20.20 31.51 3.97
CA VAL A 731 -20.52 31.04 5.33
C VAL A 731 -21.44 31.98 6.09
N TRP A 732 -21.38 33.28 5.80
CA TRP A 732 -22.08 34.33 6.56
C TRP A 732 -23.12 35.09 5.74
N THR A 733 -23.71 34.45 4.72
CA THR A 733 -24.70 35.05 3.82
C THR A 733 -25.86 35.72 4.56
N GLU A 734 -26.30 35.14 5.66
CA GLU A 734 -27.44 35.63 6.46
C GLU A 734 -27.20 37.01 7.07
N LEU A 735 -25.93 37.37 7.35
CA LEU A 735 -25.60 38.67 7.93
C LEU A 735 -25.80 39.82 6.94
N THR A 736 -25.76 39.51 5.64
CA THR A 736 -26.02 40.52 4.59
C THR A 736 -27.50 40.79 4.38
N THR A 737 -28.36 39.80 4.64
CA THR A 737 -29.80 39.89 4.38
C THR A 737 -30.64 40.05 5.66
N GLY A 738 -30.03 39.96 6.86
CA GLY A 738 -30.76 39.94 8.13
C GLY A 738 -31.63 38.68 8.32
N ALA A 739 -31.35 37.61 7.58
CA ALA A 739 -32.16 36.39 7.63
C ALA A 739 -31.94 35.61 8.93
N LYS A 740 -32.97 34.86 9.35
CA LYS A 740 -32.83 33.90 10.46
C LYS A 740 -31.72 32.90 10.15
N ILE A 741 -30.80 32.71 11.10
CA ILE A 741 -29.72 31.74 10.97
C ILE A 741 -30.19 30.42 11.59
N ASP A 742 -30.49 29.42 10.75
CA ASP A 742 -30.93 28.10 11.23
C ASP A 742 -29.83 27.31 11.96
N ALA A 743 -30.18 26.19 12.58
CA ALA A 743 -29.23 25.41 13.38
C ALA A 743 -28.04 24.85 12.58
N TYR A 744 -28.25 24.47 11.31
CA TYR A 744 -27.18 23.96 10.44
C TYR A 744 -26.20 25.08 10.08
N ARG A 745 -26.72 26.25 9.73
CA ARG A 745 -25.93 27.43 9.39
C ARG A 745 -25.17 27.98 10.59
N ARG A 746 -25.78 28.01 11.77
CA ARG A 746 -25.09 28.35 13.02
C ARG A 746 -23.94 27.39 13.32
N ASN A 747 -24.12 26.09 13.10
CA ASN A 747 -23.07 25.09 13.28
C ASN A 747 -21.89 25.33 12.33
N LEU A 748 -22.16 25.59 11.05
CA LEU A 748 -21.13 25.92 10.07
C LEU A 748 -20.33 27.18 10.46
N GLN A 749 -21.03 28.23 10.86
CA GLN A 749 -20.42 29.50 11.30
C GLN A 749 -19.52 29.32 12.54
N ARG A 750 -19.94 28.49 13.51
CA ARG A 750 -19.08 28.13 14.65
C ARG A 750 -17.85 27.35 14.20
N SER A 751 -18.01 26.37 13.32
CA SER A 751 -16.88 25.61 12.79
C SER A 751 -15.87 26.50 12.05
N HIS A 752 -16.33 27.52 11.31
CA HIS A 752 -15.44 28.47 10.66
C HIS A 752 -14.58 29.25 11.67
N VAL A 753 -15.19 29.81 12.71
CA VAL A 753 -14.46 30.52 13.79
C VAL A 753 -13.54 29.58 14.56
N GLU A 754 -13.97 28.36 14.84
CA GLU A 754 -13.17 27.36 15.56
C GLU A 754 -11.93 26.93 14.77
N ILE A 755 -12.04 26.73 13.44
CA ILE A 755 -10.91 26.38 12.58
C ILE A 755 -9.92 27.54 12.51
N LEU A 756 -10.40 28.77 12.27
CA LEU A 756 -9.56 29.97 12.28
C LEU A 756 -8.87 30.16 13.64
N GLY A 757 -9.59 29.94 14.74
CA GLY A 757 -9.04 30.00 16.08
C GLY A 757 -7.92 28.99 16.32
N LYS A 758 -8.07 27.75 15.86
CA LYS A 758 -7.00 26.73 15.93
C LYS A 758 -5.74 27.18 15.19
N ILE A 759 -5.88 27.76 14.00
CA ILE A 759 -4.75 28.26 13.21
C ILE A 759 -4.07 29.45 13.91
N LEU A 760 -4.87 30.38 14.46
CA LEU A 760 -4.36 31.54 15.19
C LEU A 760 -3.50 31.12 16.40
N LEU A 761 -3.93 30.07 17.11
CA LEU A 761 -3.27 29.56 18.32
C LEU A 761 -2.14 28.55 18.03
N GLU A 762 -1.93 28.12 16.77
CA GLU A 762 -0.86 27.18 16.42
C GLU A 762 0.51 27.83 16.64
N THR A 763 1.38 27.20 17.42
CA THR A 763 2.71 27.73 17.78
C THR A 763 3.84 26.93 17.15
N LYS A 764 3.54 25.76 16.60
CA LYS A 764 4.53 24.83 16.06
C LYS A 764 4.46 24.83 14.54
N ALA A 765 5.62 24.62 13.93
CA ALA A 765 5.68 24.22 12.53
C ALA A 765 5.01 22.85 12.34
N LEU A 766 4.43 22.63 11.17
CA LEU A 766 3.98 21.30 10.80
C LEU A 766 5.17 20.33 10.80
N PRO A 767 4.99 19.07 11.24
CA PRO A 767 6.03 18.08 11.12
C PRO A 767 6.38 17.88 9.63
N PRO A 768 7.65 17.59 9.30
CA PRO A 768 8.02 17.27 7.93
C PRO A 768 7.24 16.04 7.45
N ALA A 769 6.90 16.01 6.17
CA ALA A 769 6.31 14.81 5.60
C ALA A 769 7.27 13.62 5.72
N PRO A 770 6.73 12.39 5.88
CA PRO A 770 7.54 11.19 5.84
C PRO A 770 8.34 11.12 4.52
N PRO A 771 9.56 10.59 4.51
CA PRO A 771 10.34 10.40 3.30
C PRO A 771 9.72 9.29 2.44
N SER A 772 8.68 9.63 1.69
CA SER A 772 7.91 8.72 0.85
C SER A 772 7.49 9.42 -0.44
N PRO A 773 7.64 8.78 -1.61
CA PRO A 773 7.20 9.38 -2.88
C PRO A 773 5.68 9.61 -2.93
N TYR A 774 4.91 8.87 -2.13
CA TYR A 774 3.45 9.01 -2.06
C TYR A 774 3.00 10.17 -1.15
N PHE A 775 3.78 10.54 -0.13
CA PHE A 775 3.40 11.59 0.81
C PHE A 775 3.95 12.94 0.34
N LYS A 776 3.07 13.75 -0.26
CA LYS A 776 3.41 15.14 -0.59
C LYS A 776 3.13 16.02 0.63
N GLY A 777 4.18 16.70 1.10
CA GLY A 777 4.08 17.65 2.22
C GLY A 777 4.56 19.03 1.81
N THR A 778 3.88 20.06 2.32
CA THR A 778 4.41 21.43 2.32
C THR A 778 4.92 21.72 3.72
N ASN A 779 6.22 21.99 3.85
CA ASN A 779 6.78 22.50 5.08
C ASN A 779 6.18 23.88 5.34
N ALA A 780 5.36 24.00 6.37
CA ALA A 780 4.66 25.23 6.68
C ALA A 780 4.68 25.51 8.18
N ASN A 781 4.79 26.80 8.52
CA ASN A 781 4.68 27.28 9.88
C ASN A 781 3.76 28.49 9.92
N ALA A 782 2.56 28.31 10.49
CA ALA A 782 1.59 29.40 10.63
C ALA A 782 2.12 30.55 11.52
N HIS A 783 2.99 30.25 12.48
CA HIS A 783 3.52 31.24 13.42
C HIS A 783 4.48 32.26 12.77
N THR A 784 5.23 31.82 11.77
CA THR A 784 6.27 32.63 11.09
C THR A 784 5.87 33.00 9.67
N SER A 785 4.57 33.00 9.34
CA SER A 785 4.05 33.36 8.01
C SER A 785 2.85 34.30 8.11
N ASP A 786 2.44 34.88 6.98
CA ASP A 786 1.29 35.78 6.89
C ASP A 786 -0.06 35.12 7.18
N ILE A 787 -0.09 33.78 7.35
CA ILE A 787 -1.29 33.01 7.68
C ILE A 787 -1.97 33.57 8.93
N LYS A 788 -1.23 33.80 10.03
CA LYS A 788 -1.83 34.32 11.28
C LYS A 788 -2.35 35.75 11.12
N ALA A 789 -1.67 36.58 10.33
CA ALA A 789 -2.13 37.94 10.05
C ALA A 789 -3.45 37.92 9.27
N ALA A 790 -3.53 37.09 8.21
CA ALA A 790 -4.74 36.89 7.43
C ALA A 790 -5.89 36.32 8.28
N VAL A 791 -5.63 35.32 9.12
CA VAL A 791 -6.61 34.73 10.04
C VAL A 791 -7.11 35.75 11.07
N ARG A 792 -6.22 36.56 11.65
CA ARG A 792 -6.61 37.62 12.60
C ARG A 792 -7.46 38.70 11.94
N ALA A 793 -7.12 39.08 10.71
CA ALA A 793 -7.91 40.03 9.92
C ALA A 793 -9.31 39.44 9.64
N GLU A 794 -9.38 38.17 9.25
CA GLU A 794 -10.63 37.48 8.96
C GLU A 794 -11.55 37.38 10.19
N LEU A 795 -11.01 36.94 11.34
CA LEU A 795 -11.73 36.91 12.61
C LEU A 795 -12.21 38.30 13.03
N SER A 796 -11.40 39.34 12.81
CA SER A 796 -11.80 40.73 13.09
C SER A 796 -12.98 41.17 12.23
N GLN A 797 -13.00 40.81 10.95
CA GLN A 797 -14.12 41.11 10.04
C GLN A 797 -15.39 40.37 10.48
N ILE A 798 -15.30 39.07 10.78
CA ILE A 798 -16.43 38.28 11.27
C ILE A 798 -17.00 38.88 12.56
N ARG A 799 -16.13 39.25 13.51
CA ARG A 799 -16.53 39.88 14.77
C ARG A 799 -17.28 41.18 14.53
N THR A 800 -16.80 42.04 13.65
CA THR A 800 -17.46 43.31 13.30
C THR A 800 -18.83 43.05 12.68
N MET A 801 -18.92 42.16 11.70
CA MET A 801 -20.21 41.78 11.07
C MET A 801 -21.20 41.21 12.09
N ALA A 802 -20.75 40.33 12.98
CA ALA A 802 -21.60 39.72 14.01
C ALA A 802 -22.08 40.72 15.06
N ARG A 803 -21.27 41.73 15.42
CA ARG A 803 -21.69 42.82 16.33
C ARG A 803 -22.73 43.75 15.71
N SER A 804 -22.58 44.04 14.42
CA SER A 804 -23.49 44.96 13.71
C SER A 804 -24.79 44.29 13.27
N ALA A 805 -24.83 42.96 13.19
CA ALA A 805 -26.00 42.22 12.73
C ALA A 805 -27.14 42.20 13.76
N SER A 806 -28.34 42.56 13.30
CA SER A 806 -29.60 42.52 14.06
C SER A 806 -30.54 41.47 13.47
N SER A 807 -31.33 40.82 14.31
CA SER A 807 -32.32 39.80 13.93
C SER A 807 -33.42 39.73 14.99
N ALA A 808 -34.67 39.58 14.56
CA ALA A 808 -35.81 39.37 15.45
C ALA A 808 -35.82 37.96 16.09
N ASP A 809 -35.12 36.99 15.51
CA ASP A 809 -34.99 35.64 16.06
C ASP A 809 -34.00 35.61 17.24
N ALA A 810 -34.50 35.31 18.45
CA ALA A 810 -33.73 35.31 19.68
C ALA A 810 -32.51 34.36 19.64
N MET A 811 -32.65 33.19 19.03
CA MET A 811 -31.54 32.23 18.95
C MET A 811 -30.44 32.70 17.98
N THR A 812 -30.83 33.38 16.90
CA THR A 812 -29.88 34.05 16.00
C THR A 812 -29.09 35.12 16.75
N GLN A 813 -29.76 35.96 17.55
CA GLN A 813 -29.10 36.98 18.37
C GLN A 813 -28.13 36.37 19.41
N ASN A 814 -28.56 35.33 20.11
CA ASN A 814 -27.70 34.63 21.08
C ASN A 814 -26.48 34.02 20.41
N HIS A 815 -26.64 33.45 19.23
CA HIS A 815 -25.54 32.89 18.45
C HIS A 815 -24.53 33.94 18.01
N LEU A 816 -24.97 35.10 17.52
CA LEU A 816 -24.05 36.17 17.12
C LEU A 816 -23.26 36.72 18.31
N LYS A 817 -23.90 36.85 19.48
CA LYS A 817 -23.22 37.20 20.73
C LYS A 817 -22.19 36.14 21.14
N ASP A 818 -22.52 34.85 21.04
CA ASP A 818 -21.58 33.73 21.29
C ASP A 818 -20.39 33.77 20.33
N ILE A 819 -20.61 34.02 19.04
CA ILE A 819 -19.54 34.19 18.05
C ILE A 819 -18.60 35.32 18.44
N VAL A 820 -19.13 36.48 18.82
CA VAL A 820 -18.32 37.62 19.26
C VAL A 820 -17.50 37.26 20.50
N ALA A 821 -18.12 36.64 21.51
CA ALA A 821 -17.44 36.23 22.73
C ALA A 821 -16.32 35.20 22.47
N ARG A 822 -16.54 34.26 21.55
CA ARG A 822 -15.51 33.30 21.13
C ARG A 822 -14.30 33.97 20.49
N ILE A 823 -14.54 34.94 19.60
CA ILE A 823 -13.46 35.68 18.94
C ILE A 823 -12.72 36.57 19.94
N ASP A 824 -13.44 37.24 20.84
CA ASP A 824 -12.84 38.04 21.92
C ASP A 824 -11.90 37.18 22.78
N LYS A 825 -12.36 35.99 23.21
CA LYS A 825 -11.53 35.03 23.95
C LYS A 825 -10.28 34.59 23.17
N LEU A 826 -10.39 34.38 21.86
CA LEU A 826 -9.24 34.02 21.02
C LEU A 826 -8.19 35.14 20.97
N PHE A 827 -8.60 36.41 21.01
CA PHE A 827 -7.69 37.56 21.01
C PHE A 827 -7.04 37.81 22.38
N GLU A 828 -7.67 37.37 23.47
CA GLU A 828 -7.13 37.45 24.83
C GLU A 828 -6.15 36.33 25.18
N THR A 829 -6.21 35.21 24.45
CA THR A 829 -5.36 34.03 24.71
C THR A 829 -3.92 34.38 24.36
N LYS A 830 -3.04 34.40 25.39
CA LYS A 830 -1.60 34.72 25.27
C LYS A 830 -0.79 33.56 24.73
#